data_AF-A0A3Q7XPH7-F1
#
_entry.id   AF-A0A3Q7XPH7-F1
#
_cell.length_a   1.000
_cell.length_b   1.000
_cell.length_c   1.000
_cell.angle_alpha   90.00
_cell.angle_beta   90.00
_cell.angle_gamma   90.00
#
_symmetry.space_group_name_H-M   'P 1'
#
loop_
_entity.id
_entity.type
_entity.pdbx_description
1 polymer ?
#
loop_
_entity_poly.entity_id
_entity_poly.type
_entity_poly.pdbx_seq_one_letter_code
_entity_poly.pdbx_strand_id
1 'polypeptide(L)'
;MNYSVRVLHCHSHTVAIHPHLNKNKRLGFLLPSIHRHQHPLLHRDRSHTLPLLSAFSSTQTQPRKSKNNIKIENVHLHVRLDHQVQFGDHVALLGSTKQLGSWKTNVPLNWTQNGWVCDLDFKGGDHIEFKFLIVTNDGTVVWEAGQNRLLNLPAAGHFQTVATWNTTNQIMELLPLNEQQQQQQQDDNLEHIEDTAASSSHSEAGPSPFVGEWQGKSISFMRTNEHQSNEAGRTWDTSDLQGLPLKLVQGDQTGRNWWRKLDIVRDIVGNVEGEDRLEALIYCSIYLKWINTGQIPCFEDGGHHRPNRHAEISRLIFRDLERYTSRKDISPQEVLVIRKIHPCLPSFKAEFTASVPLTRIRDIAHRNDIPHDVKLQIKHTIQNKLHRNAGPEDLVATEAMLAKITKNPGEYSEAFVEQFKIFHEELKDFFNAGSLAEQLESIYESMDKNGMSALNSFLECKKNMDAAAESTASEEQGTKLLFKTMESLNALRDIIVKGLESGLRNDAPDSAIAMRQKWRLCEIGLEDYSFVLLSRFLNVLEVMGGAGWLAANLQSKNATSWNDPLGALIIGVHQLKLSNWKTEECGAIENELIAWSIRGLSESEGNEDGKKIWTLRLKATLDRSKRLTEEYTEELLKIFPQKVQMLGKALGVPENSVRTYTEAEIRAGVIFQVSKLCTLLLKAVRCTLGSQGWDVIVPGSVLGTLVQVERIVPGSLPSPVEGPIILIVNKADGDEEVTAAGRNIVGAILKQELPHLSHLGVRARQEKVVFVTCEDDEKVAEIQKLIGSCVRLEASAAGVNLTLSSSVDFDGNFSVQSAFDNSFSGVEVPAFSAGRTVEYSQRQKLSVRVMRRQMRAAIN
;
A
#
# COMPACT_ATOMS: atom_id res chain seq x y z
N MET A 1 52.18 -9.05 26.08
CA MET A 1 52.65 -8.43 27.35
C MET A 1 51.78 -8.95 28.49
N ASN A 2 52.43 -9.22 29.63
CA ASN A 2 51.97 -10.05 30.75
C ASN A 2 50.86 -9.45 31.63
N TYR A 3 50.34 -10.33 32.51
CA TYR A 3 49.61 -10.16 33.78
C TYR A 3 48.07 -10.19 33.70
N SER A 4 47.33 -10.83 34.61
CA SER A 4 47.60 -11.86 35.63
C SER A 4 46.25 -12.34 36.16
N VAL A 5 46.20 -13.63 36.49
CA VAL A 5 45.11 -14.32 37.19
C VAL A 5 44.92 -13.76 38.62
N ARG A 6 43.67 -13.63 39.08
CA ARG A 6 43.29 -13.73 40.50
C ARG A 6 42.02 -14.54 40.67
N VAL A 7 42.21 -15.72 41.25
CA VAL A 7 41.20 -16.60 41.85
C VAL A 7 40.93 -16.12 43.28
N LEU A 8 39.67 -16.09 43.70
CA LEU A 8 39.28 -16.14 45.11
C LEU A 8 38.07 -17.07 45.26
N HIS A 9 38.21 -17.97 46.23
CA HIS A 9 37.32 -19.08 46.54
C HIS A 9 36.56 -18.81 47.85
N CYS A 10 35.39 -19.46 47.96
CA CYS A 10 34.64 -19.81 49.18
C CYS A 10 33.92 -18.69 49.96
N HIS A 11 32.59 -18.83 50.14
CA HIS A 11 32.03 -19.56 51.29
C HIS A 11 30.53 -19.85 51.12
N SER A 12 30.21 -21.11 51.41
CA SER A 12 28.90 -21.73 51.60
C SER A 12 28.21 -21.28 52.88
N HIS A 13 26.88 -21.08 52.85
CA HIS A 13 26.03 -21.36 54.02
C HIS A 13 24.65 -21.87 53.58
N THR A 14 24.44 -23.14 53.88
CA THR A 14 23.16 -23.86 53.91
C THR A 14 22.54 -23.66 55.29
N VAL A 15 21.27 -23.27 55.39
CA VAL A 15 20.42 -23.58 56.56
C VAL A 15 19.00 -23.86 56.07
N ALA A 16 18.55 -25.09 56.32
CA ALA A 16 17.16 -25.54 56.20
C ALA A 16 16.55 -25.62 57.60
N ILE A 17 15.34 -25.08 57.81
CA ILE A 17 14.45 -25.44 58.94
C ILE A 17 12.99 -25.37 58.47
N HIS A 18 12.30 -26.52 58.50
CA HIS A 18 10.84 -26.72 58.54
C HIS A 18 10.44 -27.08 59.99
N PRO A 19 9.16 -27.36 60.34
CA PRO A 19 7.86 -26.78 59.96
C PRO A 19 7.01 -26.46 61.22
N HIS A 20 5.77 -25.96 61.12
CA HIS A 20 4.71 -26.33 62.08
C HIS A 20 3.28 -26.04 61.58
N LEU A 21 2.41 -27.03 61.77
CA LEU A 21 0.97 -27.03 61.60
C LEU A 21 0.26 -26.06 62.58
N ASN A 22 -0.93 -25.56 62.21
CA ASN A 22 -2.09 -25.78 63.08
C ASN A 22 -3.45 -25.74 62.35
N LYS A 23 -4.30 -26.70 62.76
CA LYS A 23 -5.72 -26.87 62.44
C LYS A 23 -6.58 -26.22 63.54
N ASN A 24 -7.78 -25.77 63.20
CA ASN A 24 -9.05 -25.89 63.97
C ASN A 24 -10.16 -25.21 63.11
N LYS A 25 -11.21 -25.86 62.57
CA LYS A 25 -12.38 -26.56 63.17
C LYS A 25 -13.00 -25.71 64.30
N ARG A 26 -14.30 -25.34 64.32
CA ARG A 26 -15.48 -26.24 64.27
C ARG A 26 -16.81 -25.45 64.39
N LEU A 27 -17.89 -26.06 63.86
CA LEU A 27 -19.34 -26.03 64.28
C LEU A 27 -20.14 -24.74 64.01
N GLY A 28 -21.36 -24.73 63.45
CA GLY A 28 -22.48 -25.72 63.37
C GLY A 28 -23.72 -25.02 63.97
N PHE A 29 -24.87 -24.86 63.29
CA PHE A 29 -26.11 -25.68 63.36
C PHE A 29 -27.24 -24.87 62.66
N LEU A 30 -27.94 -25.42 61.65
CA LEU A 30 -29.31 -25.97 61.63
C LEU A 30 -30.52 -24.99 61.66
N LEU A 31 -31.39 -25.19 60.65
CA LEU A 31 -32.77 -24.73 60.29
C LEU A 31 -33.86 -24.99 61.40
N PRO A 32 -35.23 -24.83 61.20
CA PRO A 32 -36.09 -24.34 60.08
C PRO A 32 -37.37 -23.51 60.48
N SER A 33 -38.19 -23.12 59.47
CA SER A 33 -39.70 -23.24 59.38
C SER A 33 -40.50 -21.94 59.06
N ILE A 34 -41.12 -21.77 57.87
CA ILE A 34 -42.52 -22.04 57.39
C ILE A 34 -43.63 -21.06 57.87
N HIS A 35 -44.27 -20.33 56.93
CA HIS A 35 -45.74 -20.21 56.61
C HIS A 35 -45.93 -19.11 55.53
N ARG A 36 -46.48 -19.28 54.32
CA ARG A 36 -47.77 -19.77 53.74
C ARG A 36 -48.82 -18.66 53.54
N HIS A 37 -49.26 -18.46 52.28
CA HIS A 37 -50.64 -18.21 51.74
C HIS A 37 -50.54 -17.49 50.36
N GLN A 38 -50.78 -18.16 49.24
CA GLN A 38 -52.06 -18.47 48.54
C GLN A 38 -52.55 -17.36 47.56
N HIS A 39 -52.50 -17.70 46.27
CA HIS A 39 -53.29 -17.20 45.11
C HIS A 39 -54.82 -17.43 45.33
N PRO A 40 -55.81 -17.13 44.43
CA PRO A 40 -55.68 -17.01 42.95
C PRO A 40 -56.80 -16.26 42.10
N LEU A 41 -56.65 -16.33 40.76
CA LEU A 41 -57.69 -16.30 39.65
C LEU A 41 -58.41 -14.96 39.30
N LEU A 42 -58.85 -14.60 38.07
CA LEU A 42 -58.90 -15.19 36.71
C LEU A 42 -59.42 -14.14 35.67
N HIS A 43 -59.14 -14.38 34.37
CA HIS A 43 -59.95 -14.03 33.16
C HIS A 43 -60.10 -12.53 32.75
N ARG A 44 -60.23 -12.12 31.47
CA ARG A 44 -60.32 -12.74 30.13
C ARG A 44 -60.39 -11.62 29.06
N ASP A 45 -59.73 -11.85 27.92
CA ASP A 45 -59.95 -11.45 26.52
C ASP A 45 -60.67 -10.15 26.07
N ARG A 46 -60.14 -9.69 24.90
CA ARG A 46 -60.80 -9.14 23.69
C ARG A 46 -60.89 -7.62 23.47
N SER A 47 -59.94 -7.14 22.65
CA SER A 47 -60.11 -6.65 21.26
C SER A 47 -61.09 -5.52 20.90
N HIS A 48 -60.52 -4.57 20.12
CA HIS A 48 -61.07 -3.80 18.99
C HIS A 48 -61.81 -2.47 19.20
N THR A 49 -61.24 -1.48 18.49
CA THR A 49 -61.85 -0.46 17.61
C THR A 49 -62.37 0.87 18.17
N LEU A 50 -61.99 1.92 17.41
CA LEU A 50 -62.26 3.36 17.48
C LEU A 50 -63.77 3.72 17.51
N PRO A 51 -64.09 5.00 17.77
CA PRO A 51 -64.67 5.79 16.66
C PRO A 51 -64.25 7.26 16.59
N LEU A 52 -64.61 7.83 15.44
CA LEU A 52 -64.40 9.15 14.84
C LEU A 52 -65.61 10.10 15.06
N LEU A 53 -65.47 11.34 14.56
CA LEU A 53 -66.46 12.43 14.28
C LEU A 53 -66.59 13.49 15.39
N SER A 54 -66.34 14.81 15.23
CA SER A 54 -66.49 15.87 14.19
C SER A 54 -67.53 16.91 14.66
N ALA A 55 -67.17 18.20 14.61
CA ALA A 55 -67.98 19.36 14.14
C ALA A 55 -67.67 20.66 14.93
N PHE A 56 -67.28 21.74 14.23
CA PHE A 56 -68.10 22.95 13.98
C PHE A 56 -67.27 24.10 13.34
N SER A 57 -67.85 24.66 12.27
CA SER A 57 -67.58 25.90 11.51
C SER A 57 -67.64 27.18 12.38
N SER A 58 -67.31 28.43 12.01
CA SER A 58 -66.65 29.16 10.91
C SER A 58 -66.80 30.66 11.26
N THR A 59 -65.80 31.51 10.98
CA THR A 59 -66.05 32.94 10.65
C THR A 59 -65.03 33.42 9.61
N GLN A 60 -65.57 34.08 8.59
CA GLN A 60 -64.86 34.62 7.43
C GLN A 60 -64.28 36.01 7.72
N THR A 61 -63.07 36.26 7.21
CA THR A 61 -62.61 37.59 6.76
C THR A 61 -61.68 37.38 5.55
N GLN A 62 -62.01 37.98 4.41
CA GLN A 62 -61.17 38.10 3.20
C GLN A 62 -60.88 39.60 2.94
N PRO A 63 -59.96 39.99 2.04
CA PRO A 63 -58.67 39.38 1.68
C PRO A 63 -57.54 40.43 1.65
N ARG A 64 -56.27 40.01 1.85
CA ARG A 64 -55.11 40.75 1.35
C ARG A 64 -54.27 39.81 0.49
N LYS A 65 -54.13 40.17 -0.79
CA LYS A 65 -53.30 39.47 -1.76
C LYS A 65 -51.82 39.57 -1.33
N SER A 66 -51.24 38.47 -0.93
CA SER A 66 -49.78 38.26 -0.89
C SER A 66 -49.48 36.98 -1.67
N LYS A 67 -48.55 37.07 -2.62
CA LYS A 67 -48.08 35.96 -3.44
C LYS A 67 -47.55 34.84 -2.53
N ASN A 68 -48.23 33.69 -2.49
CA ASN A 68 -47.68 32.48 -1.87
C ASN A 68 -46.75 31.79 -2.87
N ASN A 69 -45.44 31.85 -2.61
CA ASN A 69 -44.50 30.86 -3.13
C ASN A 69 -44.87 29.51 -2.52
N ILE A 70 -45.33 28.57 -3.34
CA ILE A 70 -45.45 27.16 -2.93
C ILE A 70 -44.02 26.67 -2.68
N LYS A 71 -43.69 26.36 -1.43
CA LYS A 71 -42.45 25.67 -1.08
C LYS A 71 -42.53 24.28 -1.72
N ILE A 72 -41.69 24.01 -2.71
CA ILE A 72 -41.59 22.66 -3.29
C ILE A 72 -40.88 21.81 -2.24
N GLU A 73 -41.55 20.78 -1.74
CA GLU A 73 -41.00 19.81 -0.80
C GLU A 73 -40.15 18.79 -1.59
N ASN A 74 -38.83 18.87 -1.43
CA ASN A 74 -37.85 18.01 -2.09
C ASN A 74 -37.33 16.93 -1.13
N VAL A 75 -37.03 15.76 -1.68
CA VAL A 75 -36.39 14.64 -0.99
C VAL A 75 -35.03 14.40 -1.64
N HIS A 76 -33.98 14.45 -0.83
CA HIS A 76 -32.63 14.09 -1.26
C HIS A 76 -32.34 12.66 -0.82
N LEU A 77 -31.98 11.79 -1.76
CA LEU A 77 -31.72 10.37 -1.52
C LEU A 77 -30.30 10.01 -1.91
N HIS A 78 -29.51 9.55 -0.92
CA HIS A 78 -28.22 8.91 -1.13
C HIS A 78 -28.41 7.40 -1.28
N VAL A 79 -28.10 6.85 -2.44
CA VAL A 79 -28.19 5.41 -2.73
C VAL A 79 -26.79 4.82 -2.71
N ARG A 80 -26.59 3.78 -1.90
CA ARG A 80 -25.34 2.99 -1.87
C ARG A 80 -25.60 1.56 -2.32
N LEU A 81 -24.74 1.01 -3.17
CA LEU A 81 -24.71 -0.39 -3.57
C LEU A 81 -23.40 -1.04 -3.12
N ASP A 82 -23.52 -2.04 -2.27
CA ASP A 82 -22.40 -2.84 -1.76
C ASP A 82 -22.10 -3.96 -2.78
N HIS A 83 -21.31 -3.64 -3.81
CA HIS A 83 -20.91 -4.58 -4.86
C HIS A 83 -19.54 -4.24 -5.49
N GLN A 84 -18.70 -5.23 -5.74
CA GLN A 84 -17.42 -5.06 -6.45
C GLN A 84 -17.54 -5.57 -7.88
N VAL A 85 -16.91 -4.85 -8.82
CA VAL A 85 -16.84 -5.19 -10.24
C VAL A 85 -15.38 -5.33 -10.68
N GLN A 86 -15.12 -5.85 -11.88
CA GLN A 86 -13.76 -5.96 -12.41
C GLN A 86 -13.20 -4.59 -12.78
N PHE A 87 -11.87 -4.48 -12.84
CA PHE A 87 -11.22 -3.24 -13.25
C PHE A 87 -11.62 -2.87 -14.68
N GLY A 88 -12.17 -1.66 -14.86
CA GLY A 88 -12.71 -1.16 -16.13
C GLY A 88 -14.24 -1.26 -16.26
N ASP A 89 -14.90 -2.05 -15.41
CA ASP A 89 -16.35 -2.11 -15.35
C ASP A 89 -16.90 -0.96 -14.48
N HIS A 90 -18.11 -0.49 -14.79
CA HIS A 90 -18.77 0.56 -14.02
C HIS A 90 -20.22 0.19 -13.71
N VAL A 91 -20.73 0.65 -12.57
CA VAL A 91 -22.12 0.43 -12.18
C VAL A 91 -22.96 1.62 -12.57
N ALA A 92 -24.15 1.34 -13.11
CA ALA A 92 -25.19 2.33 -13.32
C ALA A 92 -26.53 1.84 -12.79
N LEU A 93 -27.47 2.76 -12.71
CA LEU A 93 -28.83 2.54 -12.26
C LEU A 93 -29.82 3.08 -13.30
N LEU A 94 -30.95 2.38 -13.45
CA LEU A 94 -32.14 2.89 -14.14
C LEU A 94 -33.38 2.69 -13.29
N GLY A 95 -34.37 3.55 -13.48
CA GLY A 95 -35.63 3.46 -12.79
C GLY A 95 -36.77 4.24 -13.44
N SER A 96 -37.91 4.24 -12.77
CA SER A 96 -39.20 4.71 -13.30
C SER A 96 -39.30 6.23 -13.47
N THR A 97 -38.59 7.01 -12.66
CA THR A 97 -38.66 8.49 -12.68
C THR A 97 -37.68 9.10 -13.67
N LYS A 98 -37.84 10.40 -13.98
CA LYS A 98 -36.95 11.12 -14.89
C LYS A 98 -35.52 11.19 -14.36
N GLN A 99 -35.36 11.33 -13.05
CA GLN A 99 -34.06 11.38 -12.36
C GLN A 99 -33.34 10.03 -12.40
N LEU A 100 -34.09 8.93 -12.44
CA LEU A 100 -33.57 7.57 -12.63
C LEU A 100 -33.50 7.18 -14.12
N GLY A 101 -33.63 8.14 -15.04
CA GLY A 101 -33.50 7.90 -16.48
C GLY A 101 -34.70 7.25 -17.18
N SER A 102 -35.83 7.09 -16.50
CA SER A 102 -37.11 6.55 -17.05
C SER A 102 -36.95 5.24 -17.84
N TRP A 103 -36.12 4.33 -17.32
CA TRP A 103 -35.75 3.05 -17.96
C TRP A 103 -35.10 3.18 -19.35
N LYS A 104 -34.57 4.36 -19.71
CA LYS A 104 -33.93 4.62 -21.00
C LYS A 104 -32.50 5.12 -20.91
N THR A 105 -32.19 5.93 -19.90
CA THR A 105 -30.87 6.55 -19.74
C THR A 105 -30.19 6.03 -18.48
N ASN A 106 -28.94 5.59 -18.60
CA ASN A 106 -28.15 5.11 -17.46
C ASN A 106 -27.78 6.28 -16.54
N VAL A 107 -28.01 6.12 -15.24
CA VAL A 107 -27.48 7.03 -14.21
C VAL A 107 -26.23 6.38 -13.63
N PRO A 108 -25.02 6.89 -13.91
CA PRO A 108 -23.78 6.30 -13.41
C PRO A 108 -23.68 6.45 -11.89
N LEU A 109 -23.09 5.45 -11.23
CA LEU A 109 -22.70 5.53 -9.83
C LEU A 109 -21.20 5.80 -9.73
N ASN A 110 -20.78 6.46 -8.65
CA ASN A 110 -19.38 6.70 -8.33
C ASN A 110 -18.89 5.62 -7.35
N TRP A 111 -17.66 5.14 -7.54
CA TRP A 111 -17.07 4.15 -6.64
C TRP A 111 -16.49 4.83 -5.39
N THR A 112 -16.77 4.27 -4.21
CA THR A 112 -16.17 4.65 -2.93
C THR A 112 -15.65 3.40 -2.22
N GLN A 113 -14.83 3.56 -1.18
CA GLN A 113 -14.35 2.42 -0.37
C GLN A 113 -15.49 1.60 0.26
N ASN A 114 -16.67 2.22 0.44
CA ASN A 114 -17.84 1.62 1.06
C ASN A 114 -18.87 1.07 0.04
N GLY A 115 -18.60 1.15 -1.26
CA GLY A 115 -19.50 0.71 -2.33
C GLY A 115 -19.73 1.75 -3.42
N TRP A 116 -20.62 1.46 -4.36
CA TRP A 116 -21.04 2.39 -5.42
C TRP A 116 -22.12 3.34 -4.90
N VAL A 117 -22.00 4.64 -5.12
CA VAL A 117 -22.93 5.65 -4.60
C VAL A 117 -23.49 6.57 -5.67
N CYS A 118 -24.70 7.07 -5.46
CA CYS A 118 -25.23 8.23 -6.18
C CYS A 118 -26.24 9.02 -5.34
N ASP A 119 -26.27 10.33 -5.54
CA ASP A 119 -27.20 11.25 -4.88
C ASP A 119 -28.26 11.74 -5.87
N LEU A 120 -29.53 11.68 -5.47
CA LEU A 120 -30.67 11.97 -6.34
C LEU A 120 -31.74 12.81 -5.63
N ASP A 121 -32.24 13.83 -6.32
CA ASP A 121 -33.30 14.71 -5.83
C ASP A 121 -34.67 14.38 -6.44
N PHE A 122 -35.63 14.06 -5.56
CA PHE A 122 -37.01 13.71 -5.91
C PHE A 122 -38.01 14.72 -5.35
N LYS A 123 -39.23 14.67 -5.88
CA LYS A 123 -40.37 15.33 -5.26
C LYS A 123 -40.93 14.43 -4.17
N GLY A 124 -41.34 15.04 -3.06
CA GLY A 124 -41.93 14.32 -1.94
C GLY A 124 -43.16 13.50 -2.29
N GLY A 125 -43.27 12.30 -1.70
CA GLY A 125 -44.43 11.43 -1.85
C GLY A 125 -44.46 10.53 -3.10
N ASP A 126 -43.40 10.54 -3.91
CA ASP A 126 -43.28 9.66 -5.08
C ASP A 126 -42.93 8.20 -4.68
N HIS A 127 -43.38 7.25 -5.51
CA HIS A 127 -42.98 5.84 -5.44
C HIS A 127 -42.00 5.59 -6.59
N ILE A 128 -40.79 5.12 -6.28
CA ILE A 128 -39.75 4.89 -7.28
C ILE A 128 -39.46 3.39 -7.42
N GLU A 129 -39.30 2.96 -8.66
CA GLU A 129 -38.78 1.64 -8.98
C GLU A 129 -37.43 1.81 -9.68
N PHE A 130 -36.44 0.98 -9.33
CA PHE A 130 -35.15 1.01 -10.00
C PHE A 130 -34.45 -0.33 -9.97
N LYS A 131 -33.39 -0.43 -10.76
CA LYS A 131 -32.56 -1.61 -10.91
C LYS A 131 -31.13 -1.23 -11.26
N PHE A 132 -30.17 -1.94 -10.69
CA PHE A 132 -28.75 -1.77 -10.99
C PHE A 132 -28.32 -2.60 -12.20
N LEU A 133 -27.31 -2.09 -12.91
CA LEU A 133 -26.62 -2.78 -13.97
C LEU A 133 -25.12 -2.52 -13.92
N ILE A 134 -24.35 -3.47 -14.41
CA ILE A 134 -22.91 -3.35 -14.64
C ILE A 134 -22.72 -3.16 -16.13
N VAL A 135 -22.01 -2.11 -16.51
CA VAL A 135 -21.51 -1.91 -17.86
C VAL A 135 -20.05 -2.36 -17.86
N THR A 136 -19.76 -3.41 -18.62
CA THR A 136 -18.42 -3.98 -18.70
C THR A 136 -17.52 -3.18 -19.64
N ASN A 137 -16.21 -3.36 -19.54
CA ASN A 137 -15.23 -2.63 -20.37
C ASN A 137 -15.40 -2.84 -21.89
N ASP A 138 -15.97 -3.97 -22.31
CA ASP A 138 -16.34 -4.28 -23.70
C ASP A 138 -17.72 -3.71 -24.11
N GLY A 139 -18.39 -2.96 -23.22
CA GLY A 139 -19.67 -2.30 -23.46
C GLY A 139 -20.90 -3.18 -23.27
N THR A 140 -20.74 -4.43 -22.82
CA THR A 140 -21.89 -5.28 -22.49
C THR A 140 -22.56 -4.84 -21.19
N VAL A 141 -23.87 -5.10 -21.09
CA VAL A 141 -24.67 -4.69 -19.92
C VAL A 141 -25.19 -5.92 -19.21
N VAL A 142 -24.80 -6.08 -17.94
CA VAL A 142 -25.26 -7.15 -17.05
C VAL A 142 -26.22 -6.56 -16.02
N TRP A 143 -27.47 -6.98 -16.05
CA TRP A 143 -28.49 -6.55 -15.09
C TRP A 143 -28.41 -7.35 -13.80
N GLU A 144 -28.76 -6.73 -12.67
CA GLU A 144 -28.97 -7.50 -11.43
C GLU A 144 -30.13 -8.52 -11.63
N ALA A 145 -30.05 -9.65 -10.95
CA ALA A 145 -31.07 -10.69 -10.97
C ALA A 145 -32.26 -10.30 -10.08
N GLY A 146 -33.47 -10.72 -10.46
CA GLY A 146 -34.69 -10.50 -9.67
C GLY A 146 -35.58 -9.35 -10.15
N GLN A 147 -36.57 -9.01 -9.32
CA GLN A 147 -37.57 -7.96 -9.59
C GLN A 147 -36.99 -6.55 -9.40
N ASN A 148 -37.68 -5.52 -9.88
CA ASN A 148 -37.30 -4.14 -9.63
C ASN A 148 -37.36 -3.84 -8.12
N ARG A 149 -36.41 -3.04 -7.63
CA ARG A 149 -36.42 -2.53 -6.27
C ARG A 149 -37.46 -1.42 -6.18
N LEU A 150 -38.27 -1.43 -5.14
CA LEU A 150 -39.33 -0.44 -4.92
C LEU A 150 -39.04 0.34 -3.63
N LEU A 151 -39.07 1.68 -3.72
CA LEU A 151 -38.82 2.58 -2.60
C LEU A 151 -39.90 3.66 -2.53
N ASN A 152 -40.46 3.86 -1.33
CA ASN A 152 -41.49 4.87 -1.07
C ASN A 152 -40.86 6.09 -0.41
N LEU A 153 -40.89 7.24 -1.09
CA LEU A 153 -40.24 8.45 -0.60
C LEU A 153 -41.15 9.23 0.37
N PRO A 154 -40.60 9.73 1.50
CA PRO A 154 -41.31 10.66 2.39
C PRO A 154 -41.70 11.99 1.72
N ALA A 155 -42.43 12.85 2.43
CA ALA A 155 -42.85 14.16 1.88
C ALA A 155 -41.68 15.16 1.72
N ALA A 156 -40.69 15.14 2.62
CA ALA A 156 -39.48 15.97 2.52
C ALA A 156 -38.37 15.39 3.40
N GLY A 157 -37.10 15.71 3.09
CA GLY A 157 -35.95 15.39 3.94
C GLY A 157 -34.77 14.79 3.19
N HIS A 158 -33.67 14.56 3.91
CA HIS A 158 -32.48 13.87 3.40
C HIS A 158 -32.46 12.44 3.94
N PHE A 159 -32.28 11.46 3.07
CA PHE A 159 -32.30 10.05 3.44
C PHE A 159 -31.21 9.26 2.73
N GLN A 160 -30.81 8.13 3.30
CA GLN A 160 -29.94 7.15 2.69
C GLN A 160 -30.64 5.79 2.59
N THR A 161 -30.27 5.03 1.57
CA THR A 161 -30.59 3.62 1.45
C THR A 161 -29.39 2.82 0.96
N VAL A 162 -29.26 1.58 1.44
CA VAL A 162 -28.17 0.66 1.09
C VAL A 162 -28.75 -0.58 0.42
N ALA A 163 -28.17 -0.97 -0.70
CA ALA A 163 -28.53 -2.15 -1.46
C ALA A 163 -27.34 -3.12 -1.58
N THR A 164 -27.63 -4.42 -1.70
CA THR A 164 -26.65 -5.45 -2.03
C THR A 164 -27.05 -6.09 -3.36
N TRP A 165 -26.08 -6.33 -4.24
CA TRP A 165 -26.31 -6.89 -5.58
C TRP A 165 -27.08 -8.21 -5.55
N ASN A 166 -28.04 -8.38 -6.47
CA ASN A 166 -28.95 -9.54 -6.58
C ASN A 166 -29.87 -9.80 -5.38
N THR A 167 -29.84 -8.96 -4.34
CA THR A 167 -30.75 -9.06 -3.19
C THR A 167 -31.97 -8.15 -3.38
N THR A 168 -32.76 -8.39 -4.44
CA THR A 168 -33.90 -7.53 -4.82
C THR A 168 -35.17 -7.77 -4.01
N ASN A 169 -35.27 -8.89 -3.29
CA ASN A 169 -36.47 -9.25 -2.52
C ASN A 169 -36.49 -8.64 -1.10
N GLN A 170 -35.46 -7.89 -0.72
CA GLN A 170 -35.42 -7.18 0.56
C GLN A 170 -36.14 -5.83 0.44
N ILE A 171 -36.95 -5.52 1.45
CA ILE A 171 -37.52 -4.18 1.61
C ILE A 171 -36.36 -3.25 1.92
N MET A 172 -36.18 -2.23 1.07
CA MET A 172 -35.11 -1.25 1.25
C MET A 172 -35.45 -0.31 2.42
N GLU A 173 -34.52 -0.19 3.36
CA GLU A 173 -34.67 0.71 4.50
C GLU A 173 -34.25 2.13 4.11
N LEU A 174 -35.05 3.12 4.53
CA LEU A 174 -34.81 4.56 4.35
C LEU A 174 -34.41 5.15 5.70
N LEU A 175 -33.15 5.53 5.84
CA LEU A 175 -32.60 6.10 7.08
C LEU A 175 -32.45 7.62 6.93
N PRO A 176 -32.83 8.45 7.92
CA PRO A 176 -32.59 9.90 7.88
C PRO A 176 -31.10 10.21 7.82
N LEU A 177 -30.69 11.05 6.88
CA LEU A 177 -29.31 11.49 6.72
C LEU A 177 -29.03 12.61 7.75
N ASN A 178 -28.17 12.36 8.73
CA ASN A 178 -27.72 13.42 9.65
C ASN A 178 -26.68 14.30 8.94
N GLU A 179 -26.81 15.62 9.02
CA GLU A 179 -25.94 16.62 8.35
C GLU A 179 -24.44 16.49 8.67
N GLN A 180 -24.04 15.67 9.67
CA GLN A 180 -22.66 15.32 9.96
C GLN A 180 -22.04 14.28 9.00
N GLN A 181 -22.83 13.60 8.16
CA GLN A 181 -22.34 12.61 7.18
C GLN A 181 -22.07 13.21 5.79
N GLN A 182 -22.64 14.38 5.47
CA GLN A 182 -22.36 15.06 4.20
C GLN A 182 -20.93 15.61 4.10
N GLN A 183 -20.31 15.96 5.25
CA GLN A 183 -18.87 16.31 5.30
C GLN A 183 -17.93 15.10 5.15
N GLN A 184 -18.45 13.87 5.09
CA GLN A 184 -17.64 12.68 4.78
C GLN A 184 -17.93 12.08 3.39
N GLN A 185 -18.95 12.56 2.67
CA GLN A 185 -19.35 11.99 1.37
C GLN A 185 -19.26 12.95 0.20
N GLN A 186 -19.21 14.28 0.44
CA GLN A 186 -18.85 15.24 -0.61
C GLN A 186 -17.34 15.37 -0.82
N ASP A 187 -16.51 14.97 0.16
CA ASP A 187 -15.05 14.86 0.00
C ASP A 187 -14.63 13.66 -0.86
N ASP A 188 -15.43 12.59 -0.92
CA ASP A 188 -15.10 11.37 -1.69
C ASP A 188 -15.18 11.54 -3.23
N ASN A 189 -15.85 12.59 -3.74
CA ASN A 189 -15.98 12.81 -5.19
C ASN A 189 -15.02 13.89 -5.74
N LEU A 190 -14.20 14.51 -4.88
CA LEU A 190 -13.23 15.55 -5.25
C LEU A 190 -11.83 15.34 -4.62
N GLU A 191 -11.47 14.11 -4.26
CA GLU A 191 -10.10 13.78 -3.83
C GLU A 191 -9.35 12.90 -4.84
N HIS A 192 -8.78 13.57 -5.85
CA HIS A 192 -7.40 13.30 -6.24
C HIS A 192 -6.82 14.64 -6.64
N ILE A 193 -6.26 15.35 -5.64
CA ILE A 193 -5.25 16.42 -5.65
C ILE A 193 -5.50 17.29 -4.41
N GLU A 194 -4.59 17.19 -3.42
CA GLU A 194 -4.37 18.11 -2.27
C GLU A 194 -5.54 18.22 -1.25
N ASP A 195 -5.40 18.12 0.08
CA ASP A 195 -4.38 18.64 0.98
C ASP A 195 -4.32 17.80 2.26
N THR A 196 -3.11 17.40 2.66
CA THR A 196 -2.87 16.92 4.03
C THR A 196 -2.51 18.12 4.89
N ALA A 197 -3.55 18.81 5.35
CA ALA A 197 -3.49 19.95 6.26
C ALA A 197 -4.12 19.60 7.60
N ALA A 198 -3.33 19.03 8.50
CA ALA A 198 -3.77 18.79 9.86
C ALA A 198 -3.81 20.13 10.61
N SER A 199 -5.01 20.61 10.96
CA SER A 199 -5.22 21.74 11.85
C SER A 199 -4.74 21.47 13.27
N SER A 200 -3.74 22.21 13.74
CA SER A 200 -3.11 22.08 15.05
C SER A 200 -3.63 23.12 16.05
N SER A 201 -4.65 22.74 16.82
CA SER A 201 -4.77 23.22 18.20
C SER A 201 -5.60 22.27 19.07
N HIS A 202 -4.87 21.60 19.99
CA HIS A 202 -5.32 20.89 21.19
C HIS A 202 -6.14 19.58 21.03
N SER A 203 -5.51 18.51 21.53
CA SER A 203 -5.94 17.11 21.67
C SER A 203 -6.00 16.28 20.40
N GLU A 204 -5.04 15.35 20.27
CA GLU A 204 -5.13 14.17 19.42
C GLU A 204 -6.46 13.45 19.68
N ALA A 205 -7.35 13.49 18.69
CA ALA A 205 -8.63 12.77 18.72
C ALA A 205 -8.93 12.10 17.37
N GLY A 206 -7.89 11.76 16.60
CA GLY A 206 -7.97 10.83 15.47
C GLY A 206 -7.66 9.40 15.92
N PRO A 207 -8.23 8.36 15.29
CA PRO A 207 -7.86 6.97 15.57
C PRO A 207 -6.37 6.76 15.28
N SER A 208 -5.69 5.92 16.07
CA SER A 208 -4.28 5.62 15.80
C SER A 208 -4.12 4.93 14.43
N PRO A 209 -2.96 5.03 13.76
CA PRO A 209 -2.70 4.32 12.51
C PRO A 209 -2.99 2.82 12.62
N PHE A 210 -2.73 2.25 13.80
CA PHE A 210 -3.03 0.86 14.14
C PHE A 210 -4.54 0.53 14.05
N VAL A 211 -5.41 1.43 14.52
CA VAL A 211 -6.87 1.24 14.43
C VAL A 211 -7.39 1.50 13.02
N GLY A 212 -6.75 2.39 12.25
CA GLY A 212 -7.08 2.62 10.84
C GLY A 212 -6.91 1.37 9.97
N GLU A 213 -5.96 0.49 10.30
CA GLU A 213 -5.70 -0.76 9.58
C GLU A 213 -6.52 -1.97 10.07
N TRP A 214 -7.40 -1.76 11.07
CA TRP A 214 -8.18 -2.84 11.65
C TRP A 214 -9.23 -3.40 10.69
N GLN A 215 -9.08 -4.67 10.32
CA GLN A 215 -9.99 -5.45 9.47
C GLN A 215 -10.73 -6.55 10.25
N GLY A 216 -10.54 -6.60 11.57
CA GLY A 216 -11.24 -7.53 12.45
C GLY A 216 -12.69 -7.12 12.70
N LYS A 217 -13.39 -7.92 13.52
CA LYS A 217 -14.78 -7.63 13.90
C LYS A 217 -14.87 -6.29 14.65
N SER A 218 -15.96 -5.55 14.42
CA SER A 218 -16.29 -4.35 15.19
C SER A 218 -16.45 -4.67 16.68
N ILE A 219 -16.02 -3.75 17.54
CA ILE A 219 -16.06 -3.95 18.99
C ILE A 219 -17.51 -3.90 19.49
N SER A 220 -17.90 -4.96 20.18
CA SER A 220 -19.14 -5.01 20.96
C SER A 220 -18.82 -4.81 22.44
N PHE A 221 -19.35 -3.75 23.04
CA PHE A 221 -19.15 -3.47 24.47
C PHE A 221 -19.97 -4.42 25.33
N MET A 222 -19.31 -5.44 25.86
CA MET A 222 -19.91 -6.51 26.64
C MET A 222 -20.23 -6.05 28.07
N ARG A 223 -21.40 -6.43 28.58
CA ARG A 223 -21.80 -6.23 29.99
C ARG A 223 -21.56 -7.48 30.86
N THR A 224 -21.31 -8.61 30.20
CA THR A 224 -21.20 -9.97 30.73
C THR A 224 -20.03 -10.67 30.03
N ASN A 225 -19.53 -11.77 30.59
CA ASN A 225 -18.36 -12.47 30.03
C ASN A 225 -18.73 -13.33 28.80
N GLU A 226 -19.06 -12.69 27.68
CA GLU A 226 -19.58 -13.34 26.46
C GLU A 226 -18.49 -13.74 25.44
N HIS A 227 -17.22 -13.71 25.85
CA HIS A 227 -16.05 -14.07 25.04
C HIS A 227 -16.06 -15.50 24.47
N GLN A 228 -16.94 -16.38 24.94
CA GLN A 228 -16.98 -17.80 24.58
C GLN A 228 -17.75 -18.12 23.28
N SER A 229 -18.46 -17.17 22.66
CA SER A 229 -19.47 -17.48 21.63
C SER A 229 -19.06 -17.26 20.17
N ASN A 230 -17.84 -16.79 19.87
CA ASN A 230 -17.48 -16.31 18.52
C ASN A 230 -16.58 -17.25 17.69
N GLU A 231 -16.24 -18.44 18.19
CA GLU A 231 -15.29 -19.39 17.55
C GLU A 231 -15.96 -20.26 16.46
N ALA A 232 -17.29 -20.40 16.48
CA ALA A 232 -18.04 -21.31 15.61
C ALA A 232 -17.94 -21.03 14.10
N GLY A 233 -17.38 -19.88 13.71
CA GLY A 233 -17.18 -19.50 12.31
C GLY A 233 -15.77 -19.72 11.76
N ARG A 234 -14.80 -20.15 12.57
CA ARG A 234 -13.43 -20.38 12.09
C ARG A 234 -13.28 -21.78 11.50
N THR A 235 -12.64 -21.84 10.34
CA THR A 235 -12.28 -23.09 9.67
C THR A 235 -10.77 -23.17 9.54
N TRP A 236 -10.21 -24.32 9.90
CA TRP A 236 -8.82 -24.64 9.64
C TRP A 236 -8.79 -25.74 8.58
N ASP A 237 -8.10 -25.50 7.48
CA ASP A 237 -7.88 -26.50 6.44
C ASP A 237 -6.40 -26.89 6.41
N THR A 238 -6.11 -28.10 6.91
CA THR A 238 -4.76 -28.66 6.94
C THR A 238 -4.51 -29.70 5.85
N SER A 239 -5.50 -29.96 4.98
CA SER A 239 -5.51 -31.09 4.05
C SER A 239 -4.34 -31.05 3.05
N ASP A 240 -3.94 -29.85 2.64
CA ASP A 240 -2.92 -29.62 1.61
C ASP A 240 -1.57 -29.10 2.19
N LEU A 241 -1.39 -29.10 3.51
CA LEU A 241 -0.23 -28.49 4.15
C LEU A 241 0.83 -29.53 4.56
N GLN A 242 2.10 -29.17 4.38
CA GLN A 242 3.26 -29.94 4.86
C GLN A 242 4.32 -28.99 5.45
N GLY A 243 5.22 -29.51 6.30
CA GLY A 243 6.36 -28.74 6.82
C GLY A 243 5.98 -27.55 7.72
N LEU A 244 6.66 -26.41 7.52
CA LEU A 244 6.49 -25.17 8.30
C LEU A 244 5.05 -24.63 8.33
N PRO A 245 4.33 -24.48 7.20
CA PRO A 245 2.96 -23.96 7.22
C PRO A 245 1.99 -24.88 7.98
N LEU A 246 2.17 -26.22 7.91
CA LEU A 246 1.37 -27.15 8.71
C LEU A 246 1.62 -26.93 10.22
N LYS A 247 2.89 -26.82 10.63
CA LYS A 247 3.29 -26.55 12.02
C LYS A 247 2.67 -25.24 12.52
N LEU A 248 2.68 -24.19 11.70
CA LEU A 248 2.11 -22.89 12.05
C LEU A 248 0.59 -22.96 12.22
N VAL A 249 -0.13 -23.60 11.28
CA VAL A 249 -1.60 -23.71 11.31
C VAL A 249 -2.09 -24.60 12.46
N GLN A 250 -1.42 -25.74 12.72
CA GLN A 250 -1.70 -26.57 13.90
C GLN A 250 -1.38 -25.83 15.21
N GLY A 251 -0.31 -25.04 15.20
CA GLY A 251 0.01 -24.09 16.24
C GLY A 251 -1.15 -23.13 16.50
N ASP A 252 -1.66 -22.44 15.47
CA ASP A 252 -2.79 -21.50 15.59
C ASP A 252 -4.05 -22.17 16.13
N GLN A 253 -4.36 -23.39 15.67
CA GLN A 253 -5.52 -24.17 16.12
C GLN A 253 -5.47 -24.49 17.63
N THR A 254 -4.28 -24.73 18.17
CA THR A 254 -4.06 -24.99 19.61
C THR A 254 -3.77 -23.70 20.41
N GLY A 255 -3.30 -22.66 19.73
CA GLY A 255 -2.87 -21.36 20.22
C GLY A 255 -3.96 -20.31 20.08
N ARG A 256 -4.96 -20.36 20.96
CA ARG A 256 -6.14 -19.48 20.91
C ARG A 256 -5.84 -18.02 21.25
N ASN A 257 -4.91 -17.78 22.17
CA ASN A 257 -4.57 -16.46 22.71
C ASN A 257 -3.30 -15.89 22.06
N TRP A 258 -3.14 -14.57 22.15
CA TRP A 258 -2.10 -13.86 21.40
C TRP A 258 -0.68 -14.29 21.80
N TRP A 259 -0.39 -14.45 23.10
CA TRP A 259 0.95 -14.90 23.51
C TRP A 259 1.32 -16.26 22.94
N ARG A 260 0.38 -17.22 22.79
CA ARG A 260 0.68 -18.52 22.14
C ARG A 260 0.97 -18.33 20.66
N LYS A 261 0.24 -17.43 19.99
CA LYS A 261 0.52 -17.07 18.60
C LYS A 261 1.92 -16.49 18.44
N LEU A 262 2.34 -15.59 19.34
CA LEU A 262 3.72 -15.10 19.40
C LEU A 262 4.72 -16.22 19.74
N ASP A 263 4.36 -17.14 20.63
CA ASP A 263 5.22 -18.27 21.04
C ASP A 263 5.53 -19.21 19.87
N ILE A 264 4.55 -19.43 18.99
CA ILE A 264 4.70 -20.17 17.73
C ILE A 264 5.69 -19.45 16.81
N VAL A 265 5.54 -18.13 16.64
CA VAL A 265 6.48 -17.33 15.84
C VAL A 265 7.87 -17.40 16.42
N ARG A 266 8.04 -17.27 17.74
CA ARG A 266 9.34 -17.43 18.41
C ARG A 266 9.94 -18.80 18.14
N ASP A 267 9.16 -19.86 18.23
CA ASP A 267 9.63 -21.23 17.98
C ASP A 267 10.02 -21.45 16.50
N ILE A 268 9.33 -20.83 15.55
CA ILE A 268 9.68 -20.91 14.12
C ILE A 268 10.93 -20.07 13.84
N VAL A 269 10.96 -18.82 14.29
CA VAL A 269 12.10 -17.91 14.06
C VAL A 269 13.36 -18.46 14.72
N GLY A 270 13.31 -18.93 15.96
CA GLY A 270 14.49 -19.35 16.73
C GLY A 270 15.10 -20.70 16.32
N ASN A 271 14.39 -21.56 15.58
CA ASN A 271 14.83 -22.93 15.27
C ASN A 271 15.18 -23.17 13.80
N VAL A 272 15.02 -22.19 12.91
CA VAL A 272 15.24 -22.38 11.48
C VAL A 272 16.60 -21.80 11.06
N GLU A 273 17.48 -22.68 10.58
CA GLU A 273 18.80 -22.34 10.04
C GLU A 273 18.88 -22.77 8.56
N GLY A 274 19.68 -22.06 7.76
CA GLY A 274 19.93 -22.44 6.36
C GLY A 274 18.87 -21.95 5.37
N GLU A 275 18.61 -22.75 4.32
CA GLU A 275 17.76 -22.39 3.17
C GLU A 275 16.28 -22.16 3.55
N ASP A 276 15.78 -22.81 4.61
CA ASP A 276 14.39 -22.71 5.07
C ASP A 276 14.08 -21.39 5.82
N ARG A 277 15.10 -20.59 6.15
CA ARG A 277 14.95 -19.38 6.99
C ARG A 277 14.10 -18.31 6.31
N LEU A 278 14.33 -18.06 5.02
CA LEU A 278 13.53 -17.09 4.27
C LEU A 278 12.05 -17.50 4.27
N GLU A 279 11.77 -18.78 4.02
CA GLU A 279 10.41 -19.32 4.05
C GLU A 279 9.75 -19.16 5.44
N ALA A 280 10.48 -19.47 6.51
CA ALA A 280 10.01 -19.30 7.88
C ALA A 280 9.67 -17.83 8.19
N LEU A 281 10.54 -16.89 7.81
CA LEU A 281 10.31 -15.45 7.98
C LEU A 281 9.07 -15.00 7.20
N ILE A 282 8.87 -15.48 5.97
CA ILE A 282 7.70 -15.12 5.14
C ILE A 282 6.42 -15.53 5.84
N TYR A 283 6.30 -16.78 6.29
CA TYR A 283 5.09 -17.23 7.01
C TYR A 283 4.84 -16.46 8.30
N CYS A 284 5.90 -16.19 9.08
CA CYS A 284 5.79 -15.40 10.29
C CYS A 284 5.31 -13.97 10.00
N SER A 285 5.81 -13.34 8.93
CA SER A 285 5.39 -11.98 8.55
C SER A 285 3.91 -11.92 8.15
N ILE A 286 3.43 -12.87 7.33
CA ILE A 286 2.02 -12.95 6.91
C ILE A 286 1.12 -13.20 8.11
N TYR A 287 1.49 -14.16 8.94
CA TYR A 287 0.71 -14.56 10.12
C TYR A 287 0.60 -13.43 11.14
N LEU A 288 1.71 -12.76 11.48
CA LEU A 288 1.71 -11.62 12.39
C LEU A 288 0.91 -10.44 11.84
N LYS A 289 1.03 -10.13 10.55
CA LYS A 289 0.25 -9.07 9.92
C LYS A 289 -1.24 -9.32 10.08
N TRP A 290 -1.72 -10.52 9.77
CA TRP A 290 -3.14 -10.87 9.91
C TRP A 290 -3.63 -10.91 11.37
N ILE A 291 -2.76 -11.21 12.33
CA ILE A 291 -3.09 -11.05 13.76
C ILE A 291 -3.27 -9.57 14.10
N ASN A 292 -2.32 -8.73 13.69
CA ASN A 292 -2.34 -7.30 14.01
C ASN A 292 -3.50 -6.55 13.38
N THR A 293 -3.87 -6.89 12.14
CA THR A 293 -5.05 -6.32 11.47
C THR A 293 -6.37 -6.95 11.92
N GLY A 294 -6.35 -7.94 12.83
CA GLY A 294 -7.55 -8.57 13.37
C GLY A 294 -8.25 -9.58 12.46
N GLN A 295 -7.66 -9.89 11.31
CA GLN A 295 -8.13 -10.94 10.40
C GLN A 295 -7.97 -12.33 11.02
N ILE A 296 -6.96 -12.48 11.89
CA ILE A 296 -6.80 -13.61 12.80
C ILE A 296 -7.14 -13.15 14.23
N PRO A 297 -8.34 -13.48 14.74
CA PRO A 297 -8.75 -13.08 16.09
C PRO A 297 -7.96 -13.81 17.18
N CYS A 298 -7.78 -13.12 18.32
CA CYS A 298 -7.22 -13.68 19.55
C CYS A 298 -8.32 -13.92 20.61
N PHE A 299 -8.43 -15.16 21.10
CA PHE A 299 -9.49 -15.58 22.04
C PHE A 299 -8.95 -15.88 23.44
N GLU A 300 -9.79 -15.67 24.46
CA GLU A 300 -9.49 -16.08 25.85
C GLU A 300 -9.50 -17.62 25.98
N ASP A 301 -8.52 -18.18 26.69
CA ASP A 301 -8.44 -19.62 27.02
C ASP A 301 -8.65 -19.90 28.52
N GLY A 302 -9.18 -18.92 29.27
CA GLY A 302 -9.43 -19.01 30.72
C GLY A 302 -8.18 -18.94 31.60
N GLY A 303 -6.97 -18.87 31.02
CA GLY A 303 -5.72 -18.66 31.73
C GLY A 303 -5.54 -17.23 32.22
N HIS A 304 -4.67 -17.04 33.22
CA HIS A 304 -4.24 -15.72 33.69
C HIS A 304 -2.85 -15.39 33.16
N HIS A 305 -2.77 -14.79 31.97
CA HIS A 305 -1.51 -14.37 31.36
C HIS A 305 -1.47 -12.86 31.19
N ARG A 306 -0.59 -12.22 31.96
CA ARG A 306 -0.38 -10.77 31.91
C ARG A 306 0.42 -10.35 30.67
N PRO A 307 0.34 -9.06 30.27
CA PRO A 307 1.09 -8.49 29.15
C PRO A 307 2.60 -8.76 29.18
N ASN A 308 3.20 -8.95 30.36
CA ASN A 308 4.63 -9.23 30.50
C ASN A 308 5.08 -10.48 29.76
N ARG A 309 4.23 -11.51 29.66
CA ARG A 309 4.57 -12.70 28.88
C ARG A 309 4.71 -12.38 27.39
N HIS A 310 3.87 -11.49 26.86
CA HIS A 310 3.92 -11.08 25.46
C HIS A 310 5.17 -10.25 25.18
N ALA A 311 5.48 -9.31 26.07
CA ALA A 311 6.72 -8.52 26.04
C ALA A 311 7.96 -9.43 26.00
N GLU A 312 8.01 -10.47 26.85
CA GLU A 312 9.19 -11.36 26.87
C GLU A 312 9.32 -12.22 25.62
N ILE A 313 8.22 -12.72 25.06
CA ILE A 313 8.26 -13.46 23.79
C ILE A 313 8.69 -12.53 22.65
N SER A 314 8.14 -11.31 22.62
CA SER A 314 8.51 -10.26 21.66
C SER A 314 10.01 -9.95 21.70
N ARG A 315 10.58 -9.78 22.89
CA ARG A 315 12.02 -9.56 23.08
C ARG A 315 12.88 -10.68 22.50
N LEU A 316 12.46 -11.94 22.66
CA LEU A 316 13.17 -13.09 22.11
C LEU A 316 13.12 -13.10 20.58
N ILE A 317 11.93 -12.90 19.99
CA ILE A 317 11.77 -12.80 18.53
C ILE A 317 12.64 -11.67 17.99
N PHE A 318 12.53 -10.46 18.57
CA PHE A 318 13.29 -9.29 18.15
C PHE A 318 14.80 -9.54 18.17
N ARG A 319 15.30 -10.18 19.23
CA ARG A 319 16.72 -10.51 19.36
C ARG A 319 17.20 -11.44 18.25
N ASP A 320 16.42 -12.45 17.90
CA ASP A 320 16.81 -13.41 16.86
C ASP A 320 16.73 -12.78 15.46
N LEU A 321 15.75 -11.92 15.20
CA LEU A 321 15.68 -11.10 13.97
C LEU A 321 16.89 -10.19 13.82
N GLU A 322 17.27 -9.44 14.86
CA GLU A 322 18.44 -8.54 14.82
C GLU A 322 19.76 -9.31 14.65
N ARG A 323 19.86 -10.52 15.20
CA ARG A 323 20.99 -11.42 14.95
C ARG A 323 21.08 -11.84 13.48
N TYR A 324 19.95 -12.12 12.83
CA TYR A 324 19.93 -12.44 11.40
C TYR A 324 20.34 -11.24 10.55
N THR A 325 19.78 -10.06 10.83
CA THR A 325 20.11 -8.81 10.11
C THR A 325 21.58 -8.42 10.22
N SER A 326 22.25 -8.79 11.32
CA SER A 326 23.67 -8.51 11.53
C SER A 326 24.63 -9.46 10.79
N ARG A 327 24.11 -10.49 10.09
CA ARG A 327 24.95 -11.45 9.35
C ARG A 327 25.39 -10.89 8.00
N LYS A 328 26.60 -11.25 7.58
CA LYS A 328 27.17 -10.82 6.29
C LYS A 328 26.54 -11.51 5.07
N ASP A 329 25.93 -12.67 5.26
CA ASP A 329 25.34 -13.51 4.22
C ASP A 329 23.82 -13.39 4.13
N ILE A 330 23.23 -12.36 4.76
CA ILE A 330 21.79 -12.14 4.69
C ILE A 330 21.38 -11.75 3.27
N SER A 331 20.33 -12.40 2.77
CA SER A 331 19.76 -12.06 1.47
C SER A 331 18.91 -10.78 1.54
N PRO A 332 18.80 -10.01 0.45
CA PRO A 332 17.91 -8.84 0.41
C PRO A 332 16.46 -9.19 0.77
N GLN A 333 15.97 -10.35 0.32
CA GLN A 333 14.61 -10.83 0.59
C GLN A 333 14.37 -11.03 2.10
N GLU A 334 15.34 -11.60 2.82
CA GLU A 334 15.23 -11.78 4.28
C GLU A 334 15.13 -10.43 5.00
N VAL A 335 15.93 -9.43 4.60
CA VAL A 335 15.84 -8.09 5.19
C VAL A 335 14.46 -7.48 4.95
N LEU A 336 13.95 -7.55 3.73
CA LEU A 336 12.62 -7.01 3.39
C LEU A 336 11.51 -7.63 4.25
N VAL A 337 11.58 -8.94 4.50
CA VAL A 337 10.58 -9.65 5.31
C VAL A 337 10.74 -9.36 6.81
N ILE A 338 11.98 -9.33 7.33
CA ILE A 338 12.25 -9.00 8.75
C ILE A 338 11.71 -7.61 9.11
N ARG A 339 11.89 -6.63 8.22
CA ARG A 339 11.38 -5.26 8.41
C ARG A 339 9.86 -5.23 8.61
N LYS A 340 9.12 -6.14 7.97
CA LYS A 340 7.65 -6.26 8.10
C LYS A 340 7.23 -6.92 9.42
N ILE A 341 8.11 -7.69 10.05
CA ILE A 341 7.83 -8.35 11.34
C ILE A 341 7.98 -7.36 12.50
N HIS A 342 8.97 -6.46 12.46
CA HIS A 342 9.29 -5.57 13.59
C HIS A 342 8.10 -4.74 14.11
N PRO A 343 7.28 -4.09 13.27
CA PRO A 343 6.11 -3.34 13.72
C PRO A 343 5.03 -4.21 14.36
N CYS A 344 5.04 -5.52 14.09
CA CYS A 344 4.02 -6.43 14.62
C CYS A 344 4.27 -6.89 16.07
N LEU A 345 5.41 -6.52 16.64
CA LEU A 345 5.86 -7.00 17.94
C LEU A 345 5.53 -5.98 19.05
N PRO A 346 4.94 -6.39 20.18
CA PRO A 346 4.71 -5.48 21.30
C PRO A 346 6.02 -4.98 21.90
N SER A 347 5.91 -3.86 22.61
CA SER A 347 6.99 -3.28 23.39
C SER A 347 7.40 -4.20 24.53
N PHE A 348 8.70 -4.23 24.78
CA PHE A 348 9.31 -4.95 25.89
C PHE A 348 10.17 -4.04 26.76
N LYS A 349 9.73 -2.79 26.94
CA LYS A 349 10.25 -1.91 27.98
C LYS A 349 10.13 -2.55 29.37
N ALA A 350 10.99 -2.09 30.29
CA ALA A 350 11.06 -2.61 31.66
C ALA A 350 9.70 -2.58 32.39
N GLU A 351 8.86 -1.58 32.10
CA GLU A 351 7.51 -1.45 32.67
C GLU A 351 6.53 -2.52 32.18
N PHE A 352 6.72 -3.02 30.95
CA PHE A 352 5.88 -4.08 30.38
C PHE A 352 6.41 -5.47 30.71
N THR A 353 7.71 -5.65 30.90
CA THR A 353 8.32 -6.92 31.37
C THR A 353 8.18 -7.12 32.88
N ALA A 354 7.76 -6.10 33.63
CA ALA A 354 7.49 -6.19 35.07
C ALA A 354 6.46 -7.29 35.40
N SER A 355 6.43 -7.75 36.65
CA SER A 355 5.52 -8.83 37.07
C SER A 355 4.02 -8.46 36.95
N VAL A 356 3.69 -7.18 37.05
CA VAL A 356 2.32 -6.67 37.01
C VAL A 356 2.25 -5.38 36.18
N PRO A 357 2.26 -5.47 34.84
CA PRO A 357 2.12 -4.30 33.96
C PRO A 357 0.66 -3.88 33.81
N LEU A 358 0.43 -2.67 33.31
CA LEU A 358 -0.88 -2.12 32.94
C LEU A 358 -1.95 -2.21 34.05
N THR A 359 -1.58 -1.91 35.30
CA THR A 359 -2.52 -2.02 36.44
C THR A 359 -3.60 -0.94 36.50
N ARG A 360 -3.41 0.18 35.80
CA ARG A 360 -4.29 1.35 35.88
C ARG A 360 -5.73 1.03 35.50
N ILE A 361 -5.93 0.16 34.51
CA ILE A 361 -7.28 -0.27 34.08
C ILE A 361 -8.07 -0.94 35.19
N ARG A 362 -7.40 -1.64 36.12
CA ARG A 362 -8.05 -2.20 37.30
C ARG A 362 -8.60 -1.08 38.17
N ASP A 363 -7.80 -0.07 38.44
CA ASP A 363 -8.18 1.00 39.37
C ASP A 363 -9.30 1.85 38.76
N ILE A 364 -9.24 2.13 37.46
CA ILE A 364 -10.31 2.75 36.67
C ILE A 364 -11.62 1.95 36.79
N ALA A 365 -11.57 0.63 36.60
CA ALA A 365 -12.74 -0.22 36.67
C ALA A 365 -13.34 -0.33 38.08
N HIS A 366 -12.63 0.05 39.15
CA HIS A 366 -13.15 0.02 40.52
C HIS A 366 -13.69 1.36 41.01
N ARG A 367 -13.59 2.43 40.21
CA ARG A 367 -14.07 3.76 40.58
C ARG A 367 -15.58 3.77 40.90
N ASN A 368 -15.97 4.73 41.74
CA ASN A 368 -17.36 4.92 42.20
C ASN A 368 -18.08 6.05 41.46
N ASP A 369 -17.35 6.88 40.73
CA ASP A 369 -17.84 8.05 39.99
C ASP A 369 -18.18 7.74 38.52
N ILE A 370 -18.28 6.45 38.16
CA ILE A 370 -18.65 5.99 36.82
C ILE A 370 -19.98 5.22 36.85
N PRO A 371 -20.87 5.40 35.84
CA PRO A 371 -22.10 4.63 35.73
C PRO A 371 -21.85 3.11 35.75
N HIS A 372 -22.78 2.36 36.36
CA HIS A 372 -22.63 0.90 36.50
C HIS A 372 -22.45 0.19 35.15
N ASP A 373 -23.19 0.60 34.13
CA ASP A 373 -23.10 0.02 32.78
C ASP A 373 -21.71 0.22 32.16
N VAL A 374 -21.13 1.41 32.30
CA VAL A 374 -19.79 1.75 31.81
C VAL A 374 -18.73 0.93 32.55
N LYS A 375 -18.90 0.78 33.87
CA LYS A 375 -18.03 -0.06 34.71
C LYS A 375 -18.03 -1.52 34.26
N LEU A 376 -19.20 -2.08 33.95
CA LEU A 376 -19.32 -3.44 33.41
C LEU A 376 -18.65 -3.55 32.03
N GLN A 377 -18.83 -2.56 31.16
CA GLN A 377 -18.21 -2.52 29.84
C GLN A 377 -16.68 -2.50 29.90
N ILE A 378 -16.09 -1.62 30.71
CA ILE A 378 -14.63 -1.56 30.92
C ILE A 378 -14.12 -2.88 31.48
N LYS A 379 -14.81 -3.43 32.48
CA LYS A 379 -14.41 -4.68 33.13
C LYS A 379 -14.41 -5.86 32.15
N HIS A 380 -15.51 -6.08 31.43
CA HIS A 380 -15.70 -7.26 30.61
C HIS A 380 -15.09 -7.15 29.23
N THR A 381 -14.99 -5.94 28.67
CA THR A 381 -14.42 -5.73 27.32
C THR A 381 -12.91 -5.56 27.35
N ILE A 382 -12.36 -4.86 28.36
CA ILE A 382 -10.94 -4.44 28.37
C ILE A 382 -10.19 -5.11 29.53
N GLN A 383 -10.58 -4.86 30.78
CA GLN A 383 -9.80 -5.25 31.97
C GLN A 383 -9.59 -6.77 32.08
N ASN A 384 -10.66 -7.56 31.97
CA ASN A 384 -10.58 -9.01 32.08
C ASN A 384 -9.74 -9.60 30.95
N LYS A 385 -9.90 -9.08 29.74
CA LYS A 385 -9.16 -9.53 28.56
C LYS A 385 -7.68 -9.25 28.71
N LEU A 386 -7.26 -8.03 29.02
CA LEU A 386 -5.85 -7.69 29.25
C LEU A 386 -5.17 -8.52 30.36
N HIS A 387 -5.90 -8.91 31.41
CA HIS A 387 -5.36 -9.72 32.50
C HIS A 387 -5.35 -11.24 32.22
N ARG A 388 -6.00 -11.69 31.16
CA ARG A 388 -6.14 -13.11 30.80
C ARG A 388 -5.44 -13.43 29.48
N ASN A 389 -5.70 -12.61 28.47
CA ASN A 389 -5.15 -12.65 27.13
C ASN A 389 -5.20 -11.25 26.50
N ALA A 390 -4.10 -10.51 26.58
CA ALA A 390 -3.96 -9.28 25.80
C ALA A 390 -3.93 -9.62 24.30
N GLY A 391 -4.48 -8.78 23.44
CA GLY A 391 -4.42 -8.92 21.99
C GLY A 391 -4.63 -7.59 21.28
N PRO A 392 -4.27 -7.49 19.99
CA PRO A 392 -4.48 -6.29 19.17
C PRO A 392 -5.87 -5.65 19.32
N GLU A 393 -6.93 -6.46 19.47
CA GLU A 393 -8.30 -5.97 19.62
C GLU A 393 -8.48 -5.10 20.88
N ASP A 394 -7.62 -5.23 21.89
CA ASP A 394 -7.75 -4.48 23.15
C ASP A 394 -7.40 -3.00 22.99
N LEU A 395 -6.45 -2.66 22.12
CA LEU A 395 -6.15 -1.27 21.78
C LEU A 395 -7.34 -0.65 21.04
N VAL A 396 -7.88 -1.37 20.05
CA VAL A 396 -9.06 -0.93 19.30
C VAL A 396 -10.26 -0.75 20.23
N ALA A 397 -10.50 -1.68 21.16
CA ALA A 397 -11.57 -1.61 22.14
C ALA A 397 -11.40 -0.44 23.12
N THR A 398 -10.16 -0.15 23.50
CA THR A 398 -9.82 0.97 24.39
C THR A 398 -10.00 2.30 23.68
N GLU A 399 -9.60 2.44 22.42
CA GLU A 399 -9.85 3.64 21.61
C GLU A 399 -11.34 3.89 21.38
N ALA A 400 -12.10 2.85 21.03
CA ALA A 400 -13.55 2.97 20.89
C ALA A 400 -14.22 3.39 22.21
N MET A 401 -13.70 2.89 23.35
CA MET A 401 -14.19 3.28 24.67
C MET A 401 -13.82 4.73 25.00
N LEU A 402 -12.60 5.16 24.68
CA LEU A 402 -12.14 6.54 24.85
C LEU A 402 -13.03 7.50 24.05
N ALA A 403 -13.24 7.21 22.77
CA ALA A 403 -14.14 7.99 21.90
C ALA A 403 -15.57 8.06 22.46
N LYS A 404 -16.06 6.96 23.04
CA LYS A 404 -17.38 6.93 23.69
C LYS A 404 -17.46 7.83 24.91
N ILE A 405 -16.46 7.81 25.81
CA ILE A 405 -16.48 8.60 27.05
C ILE A 405 -16.16 10.08 26.81
N THR A 406 -15.49 10.42 25.70
CA THR A 406 -15.19 11.82 25.32
C THR A 406 -16.24 12.43 24.40
N LYS A 407 -17.19 11.66 23.88
CA LYS A 407 -18.21 12.12 22.92
C LYS A 407 -19.01 13.33 23.43
N ASN A 408 -19.40 13.34 24.70
CA ASN A 408 -20.13 14.44 25.31
C ASN A 408 -19.30 15.05 26.45
N PRO A 409 -18.64 16.20 26.23
CA PRO A 409 -17.84 16.85 27.27
C PRO A 409 -18.68 17.12 28.53
N GLY A 410 -18.17 16.71 29.69
CA GLY A 410 -18.83 16.88 31.00
C GLY A 410 -19.80 15.77 31.41
N GLU A 411 -20.04 14.75 30.58
CA GLU A 411 -20.86 13.57 30.96
C GLU A 411 -20.19 12.73 32.05
N TYR A 412 -18.86 12.64 32.03
CA TYR A 412 -18.04 11.90 32.98
C TYR A 412 -17.09 12.82 33.75
N SER A 413 -16.62 12.38 34.92
CA SER A 413 -15.66 13.16 35.70
C SER A 413 -14.34 13.35 34.93
N GLU A 414 -13.80 14.56 34.96
CA GLU A 414 -12.52 14.88 34.30
C GLU A 414 -11.39 13.97 34.80
N ALA A 415 -11.38 13.68 36.10
CA ALA A 415 -10.41 12.77 36.70
C ALA A 415 -10.52 11.33 36.18
N PHE A 416 -11.71 10.84 35.81
CA PHE A 416 -11.87 9.54 35.18
C PHE A 416 -11.37 9.56 33.73
N VAL A 417 -11.80 10.56 32.95
CA VAL A 417 -11.39 10.70 31.54
C VAL A 417 -9.87 10.81 31.43
N GLU A 418 -9.24 11.61 32.29
CA GLU A 418 -7.79 11.78 32.30
C GLU A 418 -7.04 10.49 32.66
N GLN A 419 -7.51 9.75 33.67
CA GLN A 419 -6.92 8.44 33.97
C GLN A 419 -7.09 7.43 32.82
N PHE A 420 -8.22 7.50 32.10
CA PHE A 420 -8.46 6.65 30.94
C PHE A 420 -7.56 7.03 29.75
N LYS A 421 -7.31 8.32 29.51
CA LYS A 421 -6.34 8.80 28.52
C LYS A 421 -4.92 8.30 28.81
N ILE A 422 -4.46 8.44 30.05
CA ILE A 422 -3.14 7.92 30.47
C ILE A 422 -3.06 6.40 30.26
N PHE A 423 -4.13 5.66 30.59
CA PHE A 423 -4.18 4.22 30.36
C PHE A 423 -4.14 3.87 28.85
N HIS A 424 -4.86 4.62 28.02
CA HIS A 424 -4.83 4.46 26.57
C HIS A 424 -3.42 4.70 26.01
N GLU A 425 -2.71 5.72 26.48
CA GLU A 425 -1.31 5.98 26.12
C GLU A 425 -0.36 4.85 26.56
N GLU A 426 -0.51 4.33 27.79
CA GLU A 426 0.24 3.15 28.26
C GLU A 426 0.01 1.93 27.36
N LEU A 427 -1.24 1.74 26.89
CA LEU A 427 -1.59 0.63 26.01
C LEU A 427 -1.08 0.84 24.58
N LYS A 428 -1.17 2.07 24.06
CA LYS A 428 -0.63 2.49 22.76
C LYS A 428 0.87 2.22 22.69
N ASP A 429 1.59 2.58 23.75
CA ASP A 429 3.02 2.30 23.89
C ASP A 429 3.34 0.80 24.01
N PHE A 430 2.51 0.03 24.72
CA PHE A 430 2.67 -1.43 24.77
C PHE A 430 2.57 -2.10 23.39
N PHE A 431 1.67 -1.61 22.52
CA PHE A 431 1.54 -2.11 21.15
C PHE A 431 2.48 -1.42 20.14
N ASN A 432 3.38 -0.53 20.59
CA ASN A 432 4.20 0.32 19.72
C ASN A 432 3.39 1.15 18.69
N ALA A 433 2.13 1.46 19.00
CA ALA A 433 1.19 2.16 18.11
C ALA A 433 1.27 3.69 18.21
N GLY A 434 2.37 4.22 18.74
CA GLY A 434 2.63 5.66 18.86
C GLY A 434 2.80 6.34 17.50
N SER A 435 2.53 7.65 17.45
CA SER A 435 2.83 8.46 16.28
C SER A 435 4.34 8.53 16.03
N LEU A 436 4.74 8.85 14.79
CA LEU A 436 6.17 8.99 14.45
C LEU A 436 6.88 10.01 15.36
N ALA A 437 6.20 11.12 15.71
CA ALA A 437 6.78 12.14 16.59
C ALA A 437 7.04 11.59 18.01
N GLU A 438 6.09 10.85 18.58
CA GLU A 438 6.23 10.20 19.88
C GLU A 438 7.35 9.16 19.88
N GLN A 439 7.43 8.35 18.81
CA GLN A 439 8.49 7.36 18.65
C GLN A 439 9.87 8.01 18.60
N LEU A 440 10.04 9.09 17.84
CA LEU A 440 11.30 9.84 17.73
C LEU A 440 11.69 10.50 19.05
N GLU A 441 10.74 11.11 19.76
CA GLU A 441 11.01 11.68 21.08
C GLU A 441 11.49 10.61 22.07
N SER A 442 10.98 9.38 21.94
CA SER A 442 11.36 8.25 22.79
C SER A 442 12.82 7.77 22.65
N ILE A 443 13.51 8.17 21.58
CA ILE A 443 14.94 7.88 21.34
C ILE A 443 15.84 9.10 21.53
N TYR A 444 15.29 10.29 21.78
CA TYR A 444 16.02 11.57 21.83
C TYR A 444 17.27 11.51 22.71
N GLU A 445 17.12 11.08 23.97
CA GLU A 445 18.22 11.01 24.95
C GLU A 445 19.29 9.97 24.61
N SER A 446 18.99 9.03 23.72
CA SER A 446 19.92 7.98 23.30
C SER A 446 20.80 8.37 22.11
N MET A 447 20.49 9.49 21.44
CA MET A 447 21.23 9.98 20.28
C MET A 447 22.46 10.80 20.68
N ASP A 448 23.44 10.90 19.78
CA ASP A 448 24.55 11.82 19.92
C ASP A 448 24.12 13.26 19.57
N LYS A 449 25.04 14.23 19.73
CA LYS A 449 24.74 15.66 19.46
C LYS A 449 24.27 15.90 18.03
N ASN A 450 24.84 15.18 17.07
CA ASN A 450 24.48 15.29 15.67
C ASN A 450 23.08 14.73 15.42
N GLY A 451 22.76 13.56 15.98
CA GLY A 451 21.43 12.95 15.93
C GLY A 451 20.35 13.82 16.56
N MET A 452 20.60 14.37 17.76
CA MET A 452 19.66 15.30 18.41
C MET A 452 19.41 16.56 17.54
N SER A 453 20.44 17.10 16.91
CA SER A 453 20.30 18.25 16.00
C SER A 453 19.48 17.91 14.75
N ALA A 454 19.73 16.74 14.15
CA ALA A 454 18.98 16.29 12.98
C ALA A 454 17.50 16.01 13.32
N LEU A 455 17.25 15.40 14.48
CA LEU A 455 15.90 15.13 14.97
C LEU A 455 15.13 16.42 15.20
N ASN A 456 15.72 17.39 15.92
CA ASN A 456 15.10 18.70 16.13
C ASN A 456 14.82 19.42 14.81
N SER A 457 15.77 19.37 13.87
CA SER A 457 15.58 19.96 12.54
C SER A 457 14.43 19.30 11.77
N PHE A 458 14.28 17.98 11.83
CA PHE A 458 13.18 17.27 11.20
C PHE A 458 11.83 17.60 11.86
N LEU A 459 11.75 17.57 13.19
CA LEU A 459 10.50 17.90 13.90
C LEU A 459 10.06 19.35 13.63
N GLU A 460 10.99 20.28 13.54
CA GLU A 460 10.72 21.67 13.15
C GLU A 460 10.20 21.75 11.70
N CYS A 461 10.85 21.05 10.76
CA CYS A 461 10.38 21.02 9.37
C CYS A 461 8.99 20.40 9.23
N LYS A 462 8.74 19.27 9.90
CA LYS A 462 7.44 18.62 9.95
C LYS A 462 6.36 19.57 10.48
N LYS A 463 6.62 20.23 11.62
CA LYS A 463 5.68 21.19 12.22
C LYS A 463 5.36 22.36 11.28
N ASN A 464 6.39 22.91 10.63
CA ASN A 464 6.21 24.01 9.67
C ASN A 464 5.41 23.58 8.44
N MET A 465 5.60 22.34 7.98
CA MET A 465 4.85 21.77 6.85
C MET A 465 3.39 21.51 7.22
N ASP A 466 3.13 20.93 8.39
CA ASP A 466 1.76 20.70 8.88
C ASP A 466 1.01 22.03 9.03
N ALA A 467 1.64 23.04 9.64
CA ALA A 467 1.06 24.38 9.79
C ALA A 467 0.86 25.11 8.45
N ALA A 468 1.74 24.88 7.46
CA ALA A 468 1.62 25.51 6.15
C ALA A 468 0.40 24.99 5.39
N ALA A 469 0.09 23.71 5.54
CA ALA A 469 -1.07 23.09 4.91
C ALA A 469 -2.39 23.66 5.49
N GLU A 470 -2.42 24.06 6.77
CA GLU A 470 -3.59 24.75 7.38
C GLU A 470 -3.81 26.19 6.87
N SER A 471 -2.81 26.76 6.20
CA SER A 471 -2.79 28.15 5.78
C SER A 471 -2.82 28.25 4.25
N THR A 472 -3.35 29.34 3.69
CA THR A 472 -3.19 29.64 2.25
C THR A 472 -1.75 30.09 1.96
N ALA A 473 -0.76 29.21 2.21
CA ALA A 473 0.62 29.45 1.82
C ALA A 473 0.72 29.50 0.29
N SER A 474 1.65 30.28 -0.26
CA SER A 474 1.90 30.24 -1.71
C SER A 474 2.44 28.86 -2.09
N GLU A 475 1.98 28.32 -3.23
CA GLU A 475 2.39 27.00 -3.76
C GLU A 475 3.93 26.83 -3.80
N GLU A 476 4.66 27.90 -4.12
CA GLU A 476 6.13 27.90 -4.17
C GLU A 476 6.77 27.75 -2.76
N GLN A 477 6.17 28.34 -1.74
CA GLN A 477 6.64 28.23 -0.37
C GLN A 477 6.31 26.86 0.23
N GLY A 478 5.14 26.29 -0.12
CA GLY A 478 4.75 24.92 0.23
C GLY A 478 5.72 23.89 -0.36
N THR A 479 6.07 24.01 -1.64
CA THR A 479 7.00 23.09 -2.32
C THR A 479 8.40 23.10 -1.71
N LYS A 480 8.93 24.29 -1.38
CA LYS A 480 10.24 24.41 -0.70
C LYS A 480 10.24 23.80 0.70
N LEU A 481 9.15 23.98 1.47
CA LEU A 481 8.99 23.39 2.79
C LEU A 481 8.91 21.86 2.70
N LEU A 482 8.17 21.33 1.72
CA LEU A 482 8.07 19.91 1.47
C LEU A 482 9.44 19.29 1.17
N PHE A 483 10.20 19.88 0.25
CA PHE A 483 11.52 19.37 -0.11
C PHE A 483 12.50 19.41 1.07
N LYS A 484 12.54 20.53 1.82
CA LYS A 484 13.35 20.63 3.04
C LYS A 484 12.97 19.59 4.10
N THR A 485 11.68 19.26 4.21
CA THR A 485 11.19 18.21 5.11
C THR A 485 11.68 16.84 4.66
N MET A 486 11.66 16.55 3.35
CA MET A 486 12.22 15.31 2.80
C MET A 486 13.73 15.19 3.04
N GLU A 487 14.50 16.27 2.86
CA GLU A 487 15.94 16.29 3.13
C GLU A 487 16.28 16.05 4.61
N SER A 488 15.57 16.74 5.52
CA SER A 488 15.78 16.59 6.96
C SER A 488 15.39 15.18 7.46
N LEU A 489 14.30 14.61 6.93
CA LEU A 489 13.92 13.22 7.16
C LEU A 489 15.03 12.27 6.71
N ASN A 490 15.51 12.45 5.47
CA ASN A 490 16.54 11.61 4.88
C ASN A 490 17.81 11.61 5.74
N ALA A 491 18.28 12.79 6.15
CA ALA A 491 19.44 12.95 7.01
C ALA A 491 19.26 12.28 8.39
N LEU A 492 18.08 12.41 9.00
CA LEU A 492 17.77 11.78 10.28
C LEU A 492 17.77 10.25 10.17
N ARG A 493 17.09 9.70 9.14
CA ARG A 493 17.03 8.24 8.92
C ARG A 493 18.43 7.66 8.70
N ASP A 494 19.27 8.37 7.96
CA ASP A 494 20.66 8.00 7.68
C ASP A 494 21.48 7.86 8.99
N ILE A 495 21.31 8.77 9.94
CA ILE A 495 21.94 8.70 11.28
C ILE A 495 21.42 7.49 12.07
N ILE A 496 20.11 7.25 12.05
CA ILE A 496 19.48 6.14 12.78
C ILE A 496 19.95 4.79 12.22
N VAL A 497 19.98 4.63 10.89
CA VAL A 497 20.47 3.42 10.22
C VAL A 497 21.94 3.17 10.57
N LYS A 498 22.80 4.20 10.53
CA LYS A 498 24.21 4.11 10.96
C LYS A 498 24.36 3.66 12.41
N GLY A 499 23.50 4.12 13.32
CA GLY A 499 23.49 3.63 14.70
C GLY A 499 23.13 2.14 14.81
N LEU A 500 22.25 1.66 13.94
CA LEU A 500 21.82 0.26 13.88
C LEU A 500 22.86 -0.67 13.22
N GLU A 501 23.78 -0.18 12.39
CA GLU A 501 24.84 -0.98 11.74
C GLU A 501 25.78 -1.68 12.73
N SER A 502 25.90 -1.16 13.96
CA SER A 502 26.72 -1.75 15.03
C SER A 502 26.29 -3.17 15.45
N GLY A 503 25.11 -3.62 15.02
CA GLY A 503 24.54 -4.92 15.37
C GLY A 503 24.17 -5.05 16.84
N LEU A 504 23.70 -6.23 17.24
CA LEU A 504 23.38 -6.52 18.64
C LEU A 504 24.46 -7.41 19.28
N ARG A 505 25.08 -6.93 20.37
CA ARG A 505 26.04 -7.74 21.13
C ARG A 505 25.33 -8.86 21.89
N ASN A 506 26.01 -10.00 22.05
CA ASN A 506 25.49 -11.16 22.78
C ASN A 506 25.24 -10.88 24.27
N ASP A 507 25.98 -9.94 24.86
CA ASP A 507 25.90 -9.50 26.26
C ASP A 507 25.09 -8.21 26.45
N ALA A 508 24.31 -7.79 25.45
CA ALA A 508 23.53 -6.57 25.52
C ALA A 508 22.46 -6.66 26.64
N PRO A 509 22.37 -5.66 27.54
CA PRO A 509 21.34 -5.63 28.57
C PRO A 509 19.96 -5.40 27.98
N ASP A 510 18.92 -5.84 28.70
CA ASP A 510 17.53 -5.79 28.25
C ASP A 510 17.07 -4.38 27.86
N SER A 511 17.53 -3.36 28.59
CA SER A 511 17.27 -1.96 28.29
C SER A 511 17.87 -1.51 26.95
N ALA A 512 19.05 -2.02 26.57
CA ALA A 512 19.67 -1.73 25.29
C ALA A 512 18.93 -2.43 24.14
N ILE A 513 18.45 -3.66 24.34
CA ILE A 513 17.62 -4.36 23.36
C ILE A 513 16.29 -3.59 23.15
N ALA A 514 15.65 -3.14 24.24
CA ALA A 514 14.41 -2.36 24.16
C ALA A 514 14.63 -1.00 23.47
N MET A 515 15.75 -0.32 23.76
CA MET A 515 16.11 0.91 23.04
C MET A 515 16.33 0.63 21.55
N ARG A 516 16.99 -0.48 21.21
CA ARG A 516 17.19 -0.88 19.81
C ARG A 516 15.88 -1.16 19.07
N GLN A 517 14.87 -1.72 19.74
CA GLN A 517 13.52 -1.85 19.16
C GLN A 517 12.96 -0.48 18.76
N LYS A 518 13.05 0.52 19.64
CA LYS A 518 12.60 1.88 19.34
C LYS A 518 13.33 2.49 18.14
N TRP A 519 14.66 2.34 18.08
CA TRP A 519 15.44 2.81 16.94
C TRP A 519 14.99 2.16 15.63
N ARG A 520 14.73 0.85 15.63
CA ARG A 520 14.22 0.12 14.45
C ARG A 520 12.84 0.62 14.04
N LEU A 521 11.93 0.85 14.99
CA LEU A 521 10.59 1.34 14.71
C LEU A 521 10.61 2.78 14.18
N CYS A 522 11.46 3.65 14.74
CA CYS A 522 11.68 5.01 14.21
C CYS A 522 12.23 4.97 12.78
N GLU A 523 13.16 4.05 12.50
CA GLU A 523 13.76 3.88 11.17
C GLU A 523 12.74 3.45 10.12
N ILE A 524 11.85 2.53 10.46
CA ILE A 524 10.73 2.09 9.60
C ILE A 524 9.68 3.21 9.47
N GLY A 525 9.29 3.85 10.57
CA GLY A 525 8.31 4.94 10.54
C GLY A 525 8.77 6.16 9.73
N LEU A 526 10.09 6.43 9.67
CA LEU A 526 10.65 7.45 8.77
C LEU A 526 10.54 7.04 7.30
N GLU A 527 10.70 5.76 6.96
CA GLU A 527 10.45 5.25 5.60
C GLU A 527 8.98 5.43 5.21
N ASP A 528 8.05 5.03 6.10
CA ASP A 528 6.61 5.16 5.88
C ASP A 528 6.20 6.64 5.70
N TYR A 529 6.80 7.54 6.48
CA TYR A 529 6.54 8.96 6.30
C TYR A 529 7.20 9.53 5.04
N SER A 530 8.34 8.99 4.60
CA SER A 530 8.96 9.35 3.31
C SER A 530 8.05 9.00 2.13
N PHE A 531 7.32 7.88 2.19
CA PHE A 531 6.29 7.55 1.21
C PHE A 531 5.23 8.65 1.11
N VAL A 532 4.73 9.16 2.25
CA VAL A 532 3.74 10.24 2.29
C VAL A 532 4.30 11.51 1.65
N LEU A 533 5.53 11.91 1.98
CA LEU A 533 6.15 13.12 1.43
C LEU A 533 6.40 13.01 -0.09
N LEU A 534 6.87 11.85 -0.56
CA LEU A 534 7.06 11.59 -2.00
C LEU A 534 5.73 11.61 -2.76
N SER A 535 4.66 11.05 -2.17
CA SER A 535 3.32 11.10 -2.75
C SER A 535 2.81 12.53 -2.87
N ARG A 536 2.98 13.36 -1.82
CA ARG A 536 2.62 14.79 -1.87
C ARG A 536 3.42 15.51 -2.95
N PHE A 537 4.72 15.25 -3.04
CA PHE A 537 5.58 15.88 -4.04
C PHE A 537 5.16 15.53 -5.46
N LEU A 538 4.80 14.26 -5.71
CA LEU A 538 4.28 13.81 -6.98
C LEU A 538 2.98 14.52 -7.37
N ASN A 539 2.07 14.71 -6.42
CA ASN A 539 0.82 15.43 -6.66
C ASN A 539 1.10 16.90 -7.04
N VAL A 540 1.96 17.59 -6.30
CA VAL A 540 2.38 18.97 -6.63
C VAL A 540 2.98 19.03 -8.04
N LEU A 541 3.84 18.08 -8.38
CA LEU A 541 4.46 18.02 -9.72
C LEU A 541 3.42 17.77 -10.83
N GLU A 542 2.40 16.94 -10.57
CA GLU A 542 1.28 16.72 -11.48
C GLU A 542 0.44 17.98 -11.68
N VAL A 543 0.12 18.71 -10.60
CA VAL A 543 -0.61 20.00 -10.63
C VAL A 543 0.15 21.06 -11.43
N MET A 544 1.47 21.11 -11.32
CA MET A 544 2.32 22.00 -12.12
C MET A 544 2.30 21.68 -13.63
N GLY A 545 1.63 20.61 -14.07
CA GLY A 545 1.54 20.18 -15.46
C GLY A 545 2.43 18.98 -15.80
N GLY A 546 3.02 18.34 -14.79
CA GLY A 546 3.71 17.06 -14.87
C GLY A 546 4.80 17.01 -15.94
N ALA A 547 4.77 15.94 -16.75
CA ALA A 547 5.78 15.71 -17.77
C ALA A 547 5.84 16.79 -18.86
N GLY A 548 4.68 17.36 -19.23
CA GLY A 548 4.60 18.42 -20.23
C GLY A 548 5.26 19.71 -19.77
N TRP A 549 5.02 20.09 -18.51
CA TRP A 549 5.67 21.24 -17.89
C TRP A 549 7.18 21.08 -17.81
N LEU A 550 7.67 19.92 -17.36
CA LEU A 550 9.12 19.64 -17.27
C LEU A 550 9.81 19.72 -18.64
N ALA A 551 9.17 19.18 -19.69
CA ALA A 551 9.71 19.20 -21.05
C ALA A 551 9.73 20.62 -21.63
N ALA A 552 8.67 21.41 -21.39
CA ALA A 552 8.58 22.80 -21.84
C ALA A 552 9.61 23.70 -21.15
N ASN A 553 9.86 23.49 -19.85
CA ASN A 553 10.80 24.28 -19.07
C ASN A 553 12.28 23.90 -19.24
N LEU A 554 12.60 22.94 -20.11
CA LEU A 554 13.98 22.64 -20.52
C LEU A 554 14.43 23.52 -21.71
N GLN A 555 13.94 24.77 -21.80
CA GLN A 555 14.31 25.73 -22.85
C GLN A 555 15.21 26.86 -22.34
N SER A 556 16.33 27.06 -23.07
CA SER A 556 17.40 28.06 -22.89
C SER A 556 18.28 27.91 -21.63
N LYS A 557 19.11 26.84 -21.62
CA LYS A 557 20.37 26.72 -20.87
C LYS A 557 20.31 26.53 -19.35
N ASN A 558 19.14 26.35 -18.74
CA ASN A 558 19.06 26.05 -17.32
C ASN A 558 18.19 24.82 -17.03
N ALA A 559 18.77 23.82 -16.36
CA ALA A 559 18.08 22.61 -15.92
C ALA A 559 17.49 22.75 -14.50
N THR A 560 17.43 23.97 -13.95
CA THR A 560 16.94 24.21 -12.58
C THR A 560 15.55 23.67 -12.29
N SER A 561 14.65 23.67 -13.28
CA SER A 561 13.31 23.08 -13.14
C SER A 561 13.32 21.56 -12.93
N TRP A 562 14.43 20.90 -13.24
CA TRP A 562 14.65 19.47 -13.01
C TRP A 562 15.37 19.18 -11.70
N ASN A 563 15.90 20.17 -10.99
CA ASN A 563 16.66 19.94 -9.76
C ASN A 563 15.79 19.32 -8.66
N ASP A 564 14.60 19.87 -8.42
CA ASP A 564 13.73 19.35 -7.35
C ASP A 564 13.18 17.95 -7.69
N PRO A 565 12.68 17.67 -8.92
CA PRO A 565 12.27 16.31 -9.28
C PRO A 565 13.42 15.28 -9.26
N LEU A 566 14.62 15.65 -9.71
CA LEU A 566 15.80 14.78 -9.60
C LEU A 566 16.23 14.60 -8.15
N GLY A 567 16.14 15.65 -7.34
CA GLY A 567 16.39 15.61 -5.90
C GLY A 567 15.42 14.68 -5.17
N ALA A 568 14.14 14.72 -5.51
CA ALA A 568 13.13 13.82 -4.97
C ALA A 568 13.41 12.37 -5.38
N LEU A 569 13.85 12.13 -6.62
CA LEU A 569 14.25 10.80 -7.07
C LEU A 569 15.51 10.30 -6.34
N ILE A 570 16.51 11.16 -6.14
CA ILE A 570 17.72 10.84 -5.36
C ILE A 570 17.32 10.44 -3.94
N ILE A 571 16.44 11.21 -3.28
CA ILE A 571 15.93 10.87 -1.94
C ILE A 571 15.21 9.53 -1.99
N GLY A 572 14.32 9.30 -2.95
CA GLY A 572 13.59 8.05 -3.09
C GLY A 572 14.48 6.81 -3.28
N VAL A 573 15.48 6.89 -4.18
CA VAL A 573 16.48 5.81 -4.37
C VAL A 573 17.32 5.62 -3.10
N HIS A 574 17.65 6.69 -2.40
CA HIS A 574 18.38 6.62 -1.14
C HIS A 574 17.58 5.94 -0.03
N GLN A 575 16.27 6.15 0.03
CA GLN A 575 15.41 5.41 0.96
C GLN A 575 15.45 3.91 0.70
N LEU A 576 15.49 3.47 -0.56
CA LEU A 576 15.64 2.05 -0.91
C LEU A 576 16.99 1.48 -0.47
N LYS A 577 18.07 2.27 -0.65
CA LYS A 577 19.41 1.93 -0.15
C LYS A 577 19.44 1.77 1.37
N LEU A 578 18.83 2.69 2.11
CA LEU A 578 18.71 2.61 3.57
C LEU A 578 17.87 1.41 4.04
N SER A 579 16.91 0.96 3.23
CA SER A 579 16.16 -0.29 3.43
C SER A 579 16.95 -1.55 3.02
N ASN A 580 18.24 -1.40 2.71
CA ASN A 580 19.18 -2.44 2.30
C ASN A 580 18.83 -3.14 0.97
N TRP A 581 18.08 -2.47 0.10
CA TRP A 581 17.79 -2.96 -1.25
C TRP A 581 18.91 -2.56 -2.22
N LYS A 582 19.60 -3.56 -2.79
CA LYS A 582 20.68 -3.42 -3.80
C LYS A 582 21.54 -2.17 -3.60
N THR A 583 22.18 -2.06 -2.43
CA THR A 583 22.84 -0.83 -1.95
C THR A 583 23.90 -0.26 -2.91
N GLU A 584 24.67 -1.12 -3.58
CA GLU A 584 25.66 -0.72 -4.58
C GLU A 584 25.01 -0.10 -5.83
N GLU A 585 23.90 -0.68 -6.30
CA GLU A 585 23.15 -0.21 -7.46
C GLU A 585 22.46 1.12 -7.17
N CYS A 586 21.80 1.23 -6.01
CA CYS A 586 21.22 2.48 -5.54
C CYS A 586 22.29 3.58 -5.43
N GLY A 587 23.46 3.24 -4.88
CA GLY A 587 24.59 4.17 -4.80
C GLY A 587 25.13 4.61 -6.17
N ALA A 588 25.17 3.72 -7.16
CA ALA A 588 25.56 4.09 -8.52
C ALA A 588 24.56 5.06 -9.16
N ILE A 589 23.26 4.75 -9.04
CA ILE A 589 22.17 5.60 -9.55
C ILE A 589 22.17 6.98 -8.88
N GLU A 590 22.32 7.05 -7.55
CA GLU A 590 22.46 8.31 -6.80
C GLU A 590 23.58 9.19 -7.37
N ASN A 591 24.77 8.62 -7.53
CA ASN A 591 25.93 9.35 -8.04
C ASN A 591 25.74 9.85 -9.47
N GLU A 592 25.09 9.05 -10.33
CA GLU A 592 24.73 9.46 -11.69
C GLU A 592 23.73 10.62 -11.68
N LEU A 593 22.64 10.52 -10.91
CA LEU A 593 21.63 11.57 -10.81
C LEU A 593 22.21 12.88 -10.26
N ILE A 594 23.08 12.81 -9.26
CA ILE A 594 23.81 13.97 -8.72
C ILE A 594 24.73 14.57 -9.78
N ALA A 595 25.43 13.74 -10.57
CA ALA A 595 26.27 14.25 -11.65
C ALA A 595 25.44 14.98 -12.72
N TRP A 596 24.23 14.50 -13.03
CA TRP A 596 23.35 15.13 -14.01
C TRP A 596 22.71 16.42 -13.51
N SER A 597 22.42 16.54 -12.20
CA SER A 597 21.92 17.78 -11.61
C SER A 597 23.00 18.86 -11.54
N ILE A 598 24.27 18.50 -11.24
CA ILE A 598 25.37 19.46 -11.13
C ILE A 598 25.89 19.93 -12.50
N ARG A 599 26.03 19.01 -13.47
CA ARG A 599 26.70 19.28 -14.75
C ARG A 599 25.97 20.30 -15.62
N GLY A 600 24.66 20.49 -15.41
CA GLY A 600 23.83 21.44 -16.18
C GLY A 600 23.77 21.12 -17.68
N LEU A 601 23.20 22.05 -18.45
CA LEU A 601 23.12 21.95 -19.92
C LEU A 601 24.31 22.66 -20.57
N SER A 602 25.09 21.94 -21.38
CA SER A 602 26.09 22.54 -22.26
C SER A 602 25.47 23.00 -23.59
N GLU A 603 26.12 23.93 -24.28
CA GLU A 603 25.67 24.37 -25.62
C GLU A 603 25.88 23.28 -26.68
N SER A 604 26.98 22.52 -26.57
CA SER A 604 27.24 21.35 -27.40
C SER A 604 28.13 20.37 -26.63
N GLU A 605 27.99 19.09 -26.91
CA GLU A 605 28.97 18.07 -26.51
C GLU A 605 29.44 17.34 -27.77
N GLY A 606 30.63 17.69 -28.25
CA GLY A 606 31.11 17.23 -29.56
C GLY A 606 30.34 17.90 -30.69
N ASN A 607 29.75 17.08 -31.58
CA ASN A 607 28.97 17.57 -32.74
C ASN A 607 27.45 17.56 -32.50
N GLU A 608 26.99 17.14 -31.33
CA GLU A 608 25.57 17.07 -31.00
C GLU A 608 25.16 18.17 -30.00
N ASP A 609 23.86 18.49 -30.03
CA ASP A 609 23.21 19.39 -29.09
C ASP A 609 23.40 18.91 -27.65
N GLY A 610 23.95 19.77 -26.80
CA GLY A 610 24.23 19.44 -25.40
C GLY A 610 22.97 19.10 -24.61
N LYS A 611 21.83 19.70 -24.96
CA LYS A 611 20.52 19.35 -24.40
C LYS A 611 20.15 17.91 -24.74
N LYS A 612 20.23 17.52 -26.01
CA LYS A 612 19.96 16.14 -26.45
C LYS A 612 20.85 15.13 -25.73
N ILE A 613 22.16 15.37 -25.63
CA ILE A 613 23.08 14.45 -24.93
C ILE A 613 22.76 14.34 -23.44
N TRP A 614 22.51 15.47 -22.77
CA TRP A 614 22.13 15.47 -21.35
C TRP A 614 20.84 14.66 -21.14
N THR A 615 19.82 14.89 -21.97
CA THR A 615 18.54 14.18 -21.88
C THR A 615 18.68 12.68 -22.16
N LEU A 616 19.52 12.26 -23.11
CA LEU A 616 19.80 10.84 -23.37
C LEU A 616 20.53 10.15 -22.20
N ARG A 617 21.51 10.83 -21.58
CA ARG A 617 22.19 10.30 -20.39
C ARG A 617 21.25 10.18 -19.21
N LEU A 618 20.40 11.18 -19.01
CA LEU A 618 19.37 11.13 -17.99
C LEU A 618 18.38 9.98 -18.24
N LYS A 619 17.94 9.78 -19.50
CA LYS A 619 17.11 8.62 -19.89
C LYS A 619 17.73 7.32 -19.39
N ALA A 620 19.00 7.08 -19.70
CA ALA A 620 19.69 5.85 -19.33
C ALA A 620 19.71 5.60 -17.81
N THR A 621 19.97 6.65 -17.02
CA THR A 621 19.91 6.55 -15.54
C THR A 621 18.48 6.32 -15.05
N LEU A 622 17.46 6.96 -15.64
CA LEU A 622 16.05 6.76 -15.29
C LEU A 622 15.55 5.35 -15.63
N ASP A 623 15.93 4.80 -16.79
CA ASP A 623 15.60 3.42 -17.18
C ASP A 623 16.27 2.41 -16.24
N ARG A 624 17.48 2.72 -15.77
CA ARG A 624 18.16 1.95 -14.72
C ARG A 624 17.41 2.02 -13.39
N SER A 625 16.96 3.20 -12.97
CA SER A 625 16.12 3.38 -11.77
C SER A 625 14.78 2.65 -11.87
N LYS A 626 14.11 2.68 -13.04
CA LYS A 626 12.84 1.96 -13.24
C LYS A 626 13.03 0.45 -13.10
N ARG A 627 14.08 -0.12 -13.72
CA ARG A 627 14.43 -1.54 -13.58
C ARG A 627 14.71 -1.94 -12.14
N LEU A 628 15.42 -1.11 -11.38
CA LEU A 628 15.64 -1.33 -9.94
C LEU A 628 14.31 -1.51 -9.17
N THR A 629 13.28 -0.72 -9.52
CA THR A 629 11.95 -0.83 -8.91
C THR A 629 11.13 -2.03 -9.38
N GLU A 630 11.27 -2.40 -10.64
CA GLU A 630 10.62 -3.57 -11.22
C GLU A 630 11.17 -4.85 -10.59
N GLU A 631 12.49 -4.95 -10.43
CA GLU A 631 13.15 -6.08 -9.77
C GLU A 631 12.68 -6.26 -8.32
N TYR A 632 12.50 -5.16 -7.57
CA TYR A 632 11.95 -5.22 -6.22
C TYR A 632 10.54 -5.82 -6.23
N THR A 633 9.71 -5.33 -7.13
CA THR A 633 8.31 -5.77 -7.30
C THR A 633 8.26 -7.25 -7.69
N GLU A 634 9.11 -7.67 -8.62
CA GLU A 634 9.22 -9.07 -9.05
C GLU A 634 9.69 -9.97 -7.90
N GLU A 635 10.63 -9.55 -7.05
CA GLU A 635 11.04 -10.35 -5.88
C GLU A 635 9.89 -10.52 -4.87
N LEU A 636 9.09 -9.49 -4.60
CA LEU A 636 7.91 -9.62 -3.73
C LEU A 636 6.85 -10.54 -4.33
N LEU A 637 6.62 -10.46 -5.64
CA LEU A 637 5.70 -11.34 -6.37
C LEU A 637 6.20 -12.79 -6.44
N LYS A 638 7.51 -13.04 -6.32
CA LYS A 638 8.04 -14.40 -6.21
C LYS A 638 7.79 -15.01 -4.82
N ILE A 639 7.93 -14.23 -3.75
CA ILE A 639 7.94 -14.79 -2.39
C ILE A 639 6.57 -14.85 -1.70
N PHE A 640 5.65 -13.91 -1.97
CA PHE A 640 4.39 -13.79 -1.20
C PHE A 640 3.20 -14.56 -1.77
N PRO A 641 2.80 -14.43 -3.06
CA PRO A 641 1.47 -14.86 -3.53
C PRO A 641 1.09 -16.30 -3.19
N GLN A 642 1.96 -17.27 -3.50
CA GLN A 642 1.70 -18.69 -3.23
C GLN A 642 1.61 -18.98 -1.72
N LYS A 643 2.50 -18.36 -0.92
CA LYS A 643 2.56 -18.55 0.54
C LYS A 643 1.33 -17.95 1.22
N VAL A 644 0.89 -16.78 0.77
CA VAL A 644 -0.32 -16.08 1.24
C VAL A 644 -1.57 -16.87 0.87
N GLN A 645 -1.68 -17.36 -0.36
CA GLN A 645 -2.82 -18.17 -0.80
C GLN A 645 -2.97 -19.43 0.05
N MET A 646 -1.86 -20.14 0.26
CA MET A 646 -1.86 -21.37 1.06
C MET A 646 -2.22 -21.09 2.53
N LEU A 647 -1.59 -20.11 3.16
CA LEU A 647 -1.84 -19.79 4.57
C LEU A 647 -3.24 -19.19 4.78
N GLY A 648 -3.70 -18.37 3.83
CA GLY A 648 -5.00 -17.72 3.87
C GLY A 648 -6.15 -18.72 3.79
N LYS A 649 -6.06 -19.68 2.87
CA LYS A 649 -7.00 -20.82 2.79
C LYS A 649 -6.99 -21.61 4.10
N ALA A 650 -5.81 -21.92 4.61
CA ALA A 650 -5.66 -22.76 5.81
C ALA A 650 -6.17 -22.13 7.10
N LEU A 651 -6.08 -20.80 7.25
CA LEU A 651 -6.50 -20.05 8.45
C LEU A 651 -7.89 -19.43 8.32
N GLY A 652 -8.59 -19.64 7.20
CA GLY A 652 -9.91 -19.09 6.93
C GLY A 652 -9.93 -17.57 6.78
N VAL A 653 -8.87 -16.99 6.21
CA VAL A 653 -8.78 -15.54 5.92
C VAL A 653 -9.63 -15.21 4.68
N PRO A 654 -10.37 -14.09 4.66
CA PRO A 654 -11.19 -13.71 3.51
C PRO A 654 -10.40 -13.67 2.20
N GLU A 655 -10.97 -14.28 1.14
CA GLU A 655 -10.32 -14.42 -0.16
C GLU A 655 -9.88 -13.08 -0.77
N ASN A 656 -10.67 -12.02 -0.56
CA ASN A 656 -10.30 -10.68 -1.01
C ASN A 656 -8.98 -10.20 -0.40
N SER A 657 -8.80 -10.38 0.91
CA SER A 657 -7.57 -9.97 1.60
C SER A 657 -6.37 -10.83 1.21
N VAL A 658 -6.59 -12.11 0.86
CA VAL A 658 -5.56 -13.01 0.34
C VAL A 658 -5.11 -12.55 -1.05
N ARG A 659 -6.06 -12.23 -1.94
CA ARG A 659 -5.80 -11.83 -3.33
C ARG A 659 -5.04 -10.51 -3.42
N THR A 660 -5.38 -9.52 -2.60
CA THR A 660 -4.78 -8.17 -2.67
C THR A 660 -3.55 -7.99 -1.78
N TYR A 661 -3.15 -9.00 -0.99
CA TYR A 661 -2.08 -8.89 0.00
C TYR A 661 -0.77 -8.35 -0.59
N THR A 662 -0.20 -9.05 -1.58
CA THR A 662 1.12 -8.72 -2.13
C THR A 662 1.09 -7.36 -2.83
N GLU A 663 -0.01 -7.06 -3.53
CA GLU A 663 -0.21 -5.78 -4.19
C GLU A 663 -0.29 -4.63 -3.20
N ALA A 664 -1.05 -4.79 -2.10
CA ALA A 664 -1.12 -3.80 -1.04
C ALA A 664 0.25 -3.54 -0.42
N GLU A 665 1.06 -4.59 -0.22
CA GLU A 665 2.45 -4.46 0.28
C GLU A 665 3.34 -3.66 -0.67
N ILE A 666 3.19 -3.84 -1.98
CA ILE A 666 3.95 -3.08 -2.98
C ILE A 666 3.50 -1.63 -3.01
N ARG A 667 2.18 -1.39 -3.04
CA ARG A 667 1.59 -0.04 -3.15
C ARG A 667 1.83 0.83 -1.91
N ALA A 668 1.98 0.23 -0.73
CA ALA A 668 2.27 0.95 0.51
C ALA A 668 3.75 1.33 0.69
N GLY A 669 4.65 0.82 -0.16
CA GLY A 669 6.09 1.05 -0.03
C GLY A 669 6.61 2.27 -0.81
N VAL A 670 7.70 2.86 -0.34
CA VAL A 670 8.44 3.95 -1.04
C VAL A 670 8.77 3.58 -2.49
N ILE A 671 9.00 2.29 -2.76
CA ILE A 671 9.25 1.74 -4.09
C ILE A 671 8.19 2.16 -5.13
N PHE A 672 6.92 2.22 -4.71
CA PHE A 672 5.81 2.59 -5.58
C PHE A 672 5.91 4.06 -6.00
N GLN A 673 6.25 4.94 -5.07
CA GLN A 673 6.43 6.37 -5.36
C GLN A 673 7.66 6.62 -6.23
N VAL A 674 8.75 5.88 -6.00
CA VAL A 674 9.96 5.94 -6.86
C VAL A 674 9.62 5.51 -8.30
N SER A 675 8.87 4.42 -8.47
CA SER A 675 8.41 3.95 -9.79
C SER A 675 7.52 4.98 -10.49
N LYS A 676 6.55 5.58 -9.78
CA LYS A 676 5.69 6.64 -10.32
C LYS A 676 6.50 7.87 -10.76
N LEU A 677 7.47 8.30 -9.96
CA LEU A 677 8.37 9.40 -10.29
C LEU A 677 9.25 9.09 -11.51
N CYS A 678 9.85 7.90 -11.56
CA CYS A 678 10.60 7.45 -12.74
C CYS A 678 9.74 7.48 -14.01
N THR A 679 8.50 7.01 -13.94
CA THR A 679 7.57 7.00 -15.07
C THR A 679 7.25 8.42 -15.58
N LEU A 680 6.97 9.34 -14.66
CA LEU A 680 6.74 10.75 -14.98
C LEU A 680 7.97 11.39 -15.62
N LEU A 681 9.17 11.19 -15.05
CA LEU A 681 10.41 11.75 -15.57
C LEU A 681 10.80 11.15 -16.93
N LEU A 682 10.59 9.85 -17.14
CA LEU A 682 10.79 9.20 -18.43
C LEU A 682 9.83 9.76 -19.50
N LYS A 683 8.58 10.06 -19.13
CA LYS A 683 7.63 10.75 -20.02
C LYS A 683 8.15 12.15 -20.39
N ALA A 684 8.64 12.92 -19.40
CA ALA A 684 9.21 14.25 -19.64
C ALA A 684 10.46 14.22 -20.55
N VAL A 685 11.34 13.23 -20.35
CA VAL A 685 12.55 13.00 -21.18
C VAL A 685 12.15 12.70 -22.63
N ARG A 686 11.14 11.84 -22.86
CA ARG A 686 10.62 11.53 -24.20
C ARG A 686 10.06 12.76 -24.90
N CYS A 687 9.23 13.54 -24.21
CA CYS A 687 8.70 14.81 -24.72
C CYS A 687 9.82 15.80 -25.09
N THR A 688 10.87 15.87 -24.27
CA THR A 688 12.03 16.74 -24.50
C THR A 688 12.83 16.35 -25.75
N LEU A 689 13.00 15.05 -25.99
CA LEU A 689 13.71 14.54 -27.18
C LEU A 689 12.87 14.65 -28.46
N GLY A 690 11.58 14.99 -28.35
CA GLY A 690 10.62 14.81 -29.44
C GLY A 690 10.46 13.34 -29.86
N SER A 691 10.87 12.41 -28.99
CA SER A 691 10.74 10.99 -29.25
C SER A 691 9.28 10.61 -29.10
N GLN A 692 8.74 9.94 -30.10
CA GLN A 692 7.40 9.39 -30.07
C GLN A 692 7.30 8.11 -29.21
N GLY A 693 8.32 7.78 -28.40
CA GLY A 693 8.35 6.56 -27.58
C GLY A 693 8.62 5.28 -28.38
N TRP A 694 9.10 5.43 -29.62
CA TRP A 694 9.42 4.34 -30.52
C TRP A 694 10.92 4.31 -30.80
N ASP A 695 11.51 3.11 -30.82
CA ASP A 695 12.82 2.86 -31.43
C ASP A 695 12.66 1.93 -32.62
N VAL A 696 13.27 2.29 -33.76
CA VAL A 696 13.16 1.53 -35.00
C VAL A 696 14.43 0.71 -35.21
N ILE A 697 14.35 -0.58 -34.92
CA ILE A 697 15.47 -1.51 -35.09
C ILE A 697 15.63 -1.91 -36.56
N VAL A 698 14.49 -2.24 -37.19
CA VAL A 698 14.38 -2.61 -38.60
C VAL A 698 13.27 -1.79 -39.25
N PRO A 699 13.60 -0.80 -40.09
CA PRO A 699 12.61 0.03 -40.77
C PRO A 699 11.90 -0.74 -41.88
N GLY A 700 10.68 -0.34 -42.20
CA GLY A 700 9.88 -0.88 -43.30
C GLY A 700 8.39 -0.58 -43.15
N SER A 701 7.59 -1.02 -44.12
CA SER A 701 6.13 -0.87 -44.12
C SER A 701 5.50 -2.24 -44.32
N VAL A 702 4.67 -2.66 -43.38
CA VAL A 702 4.00 -3.97 -43.38
C VAL A 702 2.54 -3.87 -42.99
N LEU A 703 1.74 -4.81 -43.46
CA LEU A 703 0.33 -4.94 -43.14
C LEU A 703 0.10 -6.34 -42.58
N GLY A 704 -0.61 -6.43 -41.46
CA GLY A 704 -0.90 -7.71 -40.83
C GLY A 704 -1.85 -7.60 -39.65
N THR A 705 -2.34 -8.76 -39.22
CA THR A 705 -3.18 -8.87 -38.02
C THR A 705 -2.32 -8.75 -36.78
N LEU A 706 -2.74 -7.89 -35.86
CA LEU A 706 -2.02 -7.62 -34.62
C LEU A 706 -2.29 -8.73 -33.59
N VAL A 707 -1.23 -9.43 -33.14
CA VAL A 707 -1.33 -10.56 -32.20
C VAL A 707 -0.37 -10.34 -31.04
N GLN A 708 -0.87 -10.42 -29.81
CA GLN A 708 -0.04 -10.28 -28.62
C GLN A 708 0.47 -11.64 -28.13
N VAL A 709 1.76 -11.69 -27.79
CA VAL A 709 2.42 -12.85 -27.18
C VAL A 709 3.27 -12.40 -25.99
N GLU A 710 3.41 -13.28 -24.99
CA GLU A 710 4.26 -12.99 -23.83
C GLU A 710 5.75 -12.96 -24.23
N ARG A 711 6.18 -13.99 -24.97
CA ARG A 711 7.56 -14.20 -25.44
C ARG A 711 7.56 -14.84 -26.83
N ILE A 712 8.63 -14.61 -27.59
CA ILE A 712 8.84 -15.19 -28.93
C ILE A 712 9.38 -16.62 -28.76
N VAL A 713 8.48 -17.59 -28.58
CA VAL A 713 8.83 -19.02 -28.52
C VAL A 713 8.03 -19.84 -29.54
N PRO A 714 8.54 -21.00 -29.98
CA PRO A 714 7.80 -21.87 -30.90
C PRO A 714 6.45 -22.28 -30.30
N GLY A 715 5.36 -22.07 -31.04
CA GLY A 715 4.00 -22.41 -30.60
C GLY A 715 3.26 -21.32 -29.82
N SER A 716 3.83 -20.11 -29.67
CA SER A 716 3.15 -18.97 -29.02
C SER A 716 1.95 -18.40 -29.80
N LEU A 717 1.81 -18.70 -31.09
CA LEU A 717 0.71 -18.19 -31.91
C LEU A 717 -0.58 -19.00 -31.69
N PRO A 718 -1.73 -18.34 -31.48
CA PRO A 718 -3.02 -19.03 -31.49
C PRO A 718 -3.31 -19.63 -32.89
N SER A 719 -3.73 -20.89 -32.93
CA SER A 719 -4.16 -21.56 -34.18
C SER A 719 -5.66 -21.34 -34.43
N PRO A 720 -6.15 -21.03 -35.66
CA PRO A 720 -5.43 -20.75 -36.91
C PRO A 720 -5.51 -19.26 -37.28
N VAL A 721 -4.41 -18.52 -37.17
CA VAL A 721 -4.30 -17.18 -37.77
C VAL A 721 -3.66 -17.32 -39.16
N GLU A 722 -4.48 -17.28 -40.21
CA GLU A 722 -4.02 -17.24 -41.60
C GLU A 722 -3.70 -15.80 -42.04
N GLY A 723 -2.62 -15.62 -42.80
CA GLY A 723 -2.19 -14.31 -43.32
C GLY A 723 -1.00 -13.68 -42.56
N PRO A 724 -0.55 -12.48 -42.98
CA PRO A 724 0.58 -11.79 -42.38
C PRO A 724 0.26 -11.29 -40.96
N ILE A 725 1.19 -11.48 -40.03
CA ILE A 725 1.03 -11.17 -38.60
C ILE A 725 2.02 -10.10 -38.16
N ILE A 726 1.56 -9.16 -37.34
CA ILE A 726 2.40 -8.23 -36.59
C ILE A 726 2.31 -8.60 -35.12
N LEU A 727 3.44 -9.01 -34.54
CA LEU A 727 3.51 -9.42 -33.13
C LEU A 727 3.62 -8.22 -32.20
N ILE A 728 2.88 -8.23 -31.10
CA ILE A 728 3.20 -7.45 -29.91
C ILE A 728 3.84 -8.40 -28.91
N VAL A 729 5.07 -8.11 -28.49
CA VAL A 729 5.85 -8.96 -27.60
C VAL A 729 6.02 -8.24 -26.26
N ASN A 730 5.63 -8.89 -25.16
CA ASN A 730 5.73 -8.30 -23.82
C ASN A 730 7.18 -8.31 -23.29
N LYS A 731 7.90 -9.43 -23.42
CA LYS A 731 9.29 -9.57 -22.95
C LYS A 731 10.16 -10.30 -23.98
N ALA A 732 11.43 -9.91 -24.07
CA ALA A 732 12.45 -10.61 -24.86
C ALA A 732 13.78 -10.68 -24.09
N ASP A 733 14.42 -11.85 -24.08
CA ASP A 733 15.74 -12.07 -23.49
C ASP A 733 16.86 -11.71 -24.48
N GLY A 734 16.55 -11.58 -25.77
CA GLY A 734 17.45 -11.12 -26.82
C GLY A 734 18.11 -12.25 -27.62
N ASP A 735 17.96 -13.50 -27.20
CA ASP A 735 18.47 -14.70 -27.89
C ASP A 735 17.42 -15.38 -28.81
N GLU A 736 16.21 -14.84 -28.87
CA GLU A 736 15.12 -15.40 -29.68
C GLU A 736 15.29 -15.17 -31.19
N GLU A 737 14.53 -15.94 -31.98
CA GLU A 737 14.38 -15.77 -33.43
C GLU A 737 12.94 -15.36 -33.75
N VAL A 738 12.76 -14.26 -34.50
CA VAL A 738 11.43 -13.64 -34.69
C VAL A 738 10.47 -14.59 -35.42
N THR A 739 10.97 -15.29 -36.44
CA THR A 739 10.21 -16.30 -37.21
C THR A 739 10.00 -17.63 -36.49
N ALA A 740 10.59 -17.85 -35.30
CA ALA A 740 10.38 -19.08 -34.52
C ALA A 740 8.92 -19.23 -34.06
N ALA A 741 8.22 -18.11 -33.85
CA ALA A 741 6.80 -18.12 -33.51
C ALA A 741 5.90 -18.46 -34.72
N GLY A 742 6.35 -18.23 -35.96
CA GLY A 742 5.64 -18.58 -37.19
C GLY A 742 6.21 -17.92 -38.45
N ARG A 743 6.11 -18.59 -39.61
CA ARG A 743 6.66 -18.06 -40.89
C ARG A 743 5.92 -16.85 -41.46
N ASN A 744 4.73 -16.55 -40.96
CA ASN A 744 3.89 -15.47 -41.47
C ASN A 744 4.09 -14.14 -40.72
N ILE A 745 5.10 -14.05 -39.86
CA ILE A 745 5.40 -12.84 -39.09
C ILE A 745 6.12 -11.85 -40.00
N VAL A 746 5.46 -10.72 -40.25
CA VAL A 746 5.97 -9.65 -41.11
C VAL A 746 6.44 -8.44 -40.30
N GLY A 747 5.96 -8.30 -39.06
CA GLY A 747 6.38 -7.25 -38.15
C GLY A 747 6.39 -7.69 -36.68
N ALA A 748 7.16 -6.98 -35.86
CA ALA A 748 7.16 -7.14 -34.42
C ALA A 748 7.25 -5.77 -33.72
N ILE A 749 6.54 -5.65 -32.59
CA ILE A 749 6.50 -4.51 -31.69
C ILE A 749 6.87 -5.04 -30.31
N LEU A 750 8.08 -4.74 -29.84
CA LEU A 750 8.53 -5.15 -28.51
C LEU A 750 8.23 -4.05 -27.49
N LYS A 751 7.61 -4.40 -26.36
CA LYS A 751 7.28 -3.46 -25.27
C LYS A 751 8.46 -3.13 -24.34
N GLN A 752 9.67 -3.43 -24.78
CA GLN A 752 10.92 -3.33 -24.04
C GLN A 752 12.00 -2.73 -24.95
N GLU A 753 12.88 -1.91 -24.38
CA GLU A 753 14.06 -1.42 -25.10
C GLU A 753 14.98 -2.59 -25.46
N LEU A 754 15.47 -2.60 -26.69
CA LEU A 754 16.36 -3.63 -27.17
C LEU A 754 17.52 -2.99 -27.94
N PRO A 755 18.77 -3.28 -27.57
CA PRO A 755 19.92 -2.77 -28.32
C PRO A 755 19.84 -3.16 -29.80
N HIS A 756 20.16 -2.22 -30.70
CA HIS A 756 20.15 -2.44 -32.15
C HIS A 756 21.04 -3.60 -32.62
N LEU A 757 22.10 -3.89 -31.85
CA LEU A 757 23.05 -4.96 -32.10
C LEU A 757 22.79 -6.21 -31.25
N SER A 758 21.65 -6.29 -30.57
CA SER A 758 21.19 -7.51 -29.91
C SER A 758 21.08 -8.66 -30.92
N HIS A 759 21.23 -9.90 -30.47
CA HIS A 759 21.09 -11.05 -31.35
C HIS A 759 19.71 -11.04 -32.03
N LEU A 760 18.64 -10.82 -31.26
CA LEU A 760 17.28 -10.66 -31.79
C LEU A 760 17.15 -9.51 -32.82
N GLY A 761 17.74 -8.33 -32.56
CA GLY A 761 17.71 -7.22 -33.52
C GLY A 761 18.46 -7.54 -34.83
N VAL A 762 19.59 -8.23 -34.74
CA VAL A 762 20.34 -8.71 -35.92
C VAL A 762 19.55 -9.77 -36.68
N ARG A 763 18.89 -10.70 -35.99
CA ARG A 763 18.03 -11.73 -36.60
C ARG A 763 16.83 -11.12 -37.32
N ALA A 764 16.14 -10.17 -36.70
CA ALA A 764 15.05 -9.44 -37.35
C ALA A 764 15.49 -8.79 -38.67
N ARG A 765 16.72 -8.24 -38.74
CA ARG A 765 17.29 -7.70 -40.00
C ARG A 765 17.54 -8.78 -41.04
N GLN A 766 18.12 -9.91 -40.63
CA GLN A 766 18.39 -11.04 -41.52
C GLN A 766 17.11 -11.64 -42.10
N GLU A 767 16.07 -11.73 -41.26
CA GLU A 767 14.74 -12.24 -41.59
C GLU A 767 13.87 -11.20 -42.32
N LYS A 768 14.33 -9.94 -42.41
CA LYS A 768 13.62 -8.80 -43.02
C LYS A 768 12.25 -8.52 -42.38
N VAL A 769 12.14 -8.75 -41.08
CA VAL A 769 10.93 -8.45 -40.31
C VAL A 769 11.02 -7.01 -39.82
N VAL A 770 9.99 -6.21 -40.09
CA VAL A 770 9.93 -4.83 -39.54
C VAL A 770 9.85 -4.91 -38.04
N PHE A 771 10.79 -4.27 -37.34
CA PHE A 771 10.93 -4.45 -35.91
C PHE A 771 11.14 -3.12 -35.21
N VAL A 772 10.22 -2.84 -34.29
CA VAL A 772 10.21 -1.61 -33.50
C VAL A 772 10.05 -1.96 -32.04
N THR A 773 10.59 -1.12 -31.16
CA THR A 773 10.25 -1.14 -29.73
C THR A 773 9.36 0.04 -29.40
N CYS A 774 8.46 -0.14 -28.43
CA CYS A 774 7.63 0.92 -27.89
C CYS A 774 7.76 0.92 -26.37
N GLU A 775 8.34 1.98 -25.81
CA GLU A 775 8.50 2.18 -24.36
C GLU A 775 7.35 2.98 -23.75
N ASP A 776 6.42 3.45 -24.58
CA ASP A 776 5.33 4.33 -24.14
C ASP A 776 4.10 3.53 -23.74
N ASP A 777 3.88 3.35 -22.43
CA ASP A 777 2.75 2.60 -21.89
C ASP A 777 1.38 3.11 -22.39
N GLU A 778 1.24 4.42 -22.65
CA GLU A 778 0.01 5.00 -23.21
C GLU A 778 -0.21 4.52 -24.66
N LYS A 779 0.84 4.55 -25.48
CA LYS A 779 0.76 4.02 -26.86
C LYS A 779 0.61 2.51 -26.89
N VAL A 780 1.28 1.80 -25.98
CA VAL A 780 1.09 0.36 -25.80
C VAL A 780 -0.38 0.06 -25.49
N ALA A 781 -1.01 0.82 -24.60
CA ALA A 781 -2.44 0.67 -24.30
C ALA A 781 -3.33 0.98 -25.51
N GLU A 782 -2.98 1.98 -26.33
CA GLU A 782 -3.65 2.25 -27.61
C GLU A 782 -3.49 1.10 -28.61
N ILE A 783 -2.28 0.56 -28.76
CA ILE A 783 -1.97 -0.59 -29.63
C ILE A 783 -2.71 -1.84 -29.14
N GLN A 784 -2.83 -2.03 -27.83
CA GLN A 784 -3.57 -3.16 -27.24
C GLN A 784 -5.06 -3.14 -27.60
N LYS A 785 -5.67 -1.95 -27.77
CA LYS A 785 -7.06 -1.83 -28.26
C LYS A 785 -7.23 -2.30 -29.71
N LEU A 786 -6.13 -2.44 -30.46
CA LEU A 786 -6.12 -2.86 -31.86
C LEU A 786 -5.80 -4.35 -32.04
N ILE A 787 -5.65 -5.11 -30.95
CA ILE A 787 -5.39 -6.55 -31.00
C ILE A 787 -6.52 -7.27 -31.76
N GLY A 788 -6.13 -8.18 -32.65
CA GLY A 788 -7.05 -8.90 -33.54
C GLY A 788 -7.48 -8.11 -34.78
N SER A 789 -7.16 -6.82 -34.88
CA SER A 789 -7.42 -6.01 -36.07
C SER A 789 -6.27 -6.06 -37.07
N CYS A 790 -6.58 -5.86 -38.35
CA CYS A 790 -5.57 -5.69 -39.39
C CYS A 790 -5.04 -4.25 -39.36
N VAL A 791 -3.74 -4.10 -39.16
CA VAL A 791 -3.09 -2.78 -39.07
C VAL A 791 -1.96 -2.66 -40.09
N ARG A 792 -1.68 -1.43 -40.50
CA ARG A 792 -0.47 -1.07 -41.24
C ARG A 792 0.53 -0.46 -40.28
N LEU A 793 1.71 -1.05 -40.20
CA LEU A 793 2.87 -0.58 -39.44
C LEU A 793 3.88 0.03 -40.42
N GLU A 794 4.09 1.33 -40.33
CA GLU A 794 5.12 2.07 -41.07
C GLU A 794 6.20 2.54 -40.10
N ALA A 795 7.41 2.00 -40.22
CA ALA A 795 8.55 2.34 -39.38
C ALA A 795 9.68 2.93 -40.23
N SER A 796 10.12 4.15 -39.87
CA SER A 796 11.18 4.88 -40.57
C SER A 796 12.07 5.64 -39.60
N ALA A 797 13.15 6.22 -40.10
CA ALA A 797 14.00 7.12 -39.31
C ALA A 797 13.26 8.39 -38.82
N ALA A 798 12.11 8.73 -39.41
CA ALA A 798 11.28 9.86 -39.00
C ALA A 798 10.26 9.49 -37.91
N GLY A 799 10.05 8.20 -37.62
CA GLY A 799 9.11 7.72 -36.63
C GLY A 799 8.33 6.48 -37.07
N VAL A 800 7.38 6.07 -36.21
CA VAL A 800 6.50 4.92 -36.42
C VAL A 800 5.05 5.39 -36.49
N ASN A 801 4.30 4.91 -37.48
CA ASN A 801 2.87 5.13 -37.64
C ASN A 801 2.14 3.78 -37.70
N LEU A 802 1.07 3.64 -36.90
CA LEU A 802 0.24 2.45 -36.86
C LEU A 802 -1.19 2.86 -37.19
N THR A 803 -1.74 2.37 -38.30
CA THR A 803 -3.09 2.75 -38.77
C THR A 803 -3.98 1.52 -38.96
N LEU A 804 -5.26 1.64 -38.60
CA LEU A 804 -6.25 0.59 -38.83
C LEU A 804 -6.54 0.48 -40.33
N SER A 805 -6.52 -0.72 -40.88
CA SER A 805 -6.88 -0.95 -42.28
C SER A 805 -8.29 -1.54 -42.37
N SER A 806 -9.21 -0.81 -43.01
CA SER A 806 -10.54 -1.33 -43.37
C SER A 806 -10.42 -2.21 -44.62
N SER A 807 -10.58 -3.52 -44.42
CA SER A 807 -10.79 -4.61 -45.39
C SER A 807 -10.31 -4.45 -46.86
N VAL A 808 -9.28 -5.21 -47.18
CA VAL A 808 -9.09 -6.06 -48.38
C VAL A 808 -9.33 -5.43 -49.78
N ASP A 809 -8.28 -4.87 -50.36
CA ASP A 809 -8.04 -4.95 -51.81
C ASP A 809 -6.82 -5.85 -52.04
N PHE A 810 -7.07 -7.16 -52.23
CA PHE A 810 -6.12 -8.03 -52.90
C PHE A 810 -6.25 -7.77 -54.40
N ASP A 811 -5.54 -6.77 -54.90
CA ASP A 811 -5.19 -6.74 -56.32
C ASP A 811 -3.67 -6.84 -56.45
N GLY A 812 -3.25 -8.03 -56.87
CA GLY A 812 -1.87 -8.40 -57.10
C GLY A 812 -1.30 -7.62 -58.27
N ASN A 813 -0.30 -6.79 -57.99
CA ASN A 813 0.91 -6.66 -58.80
C ASN A 813 1.87 -5.68 -58.11
N PHE A 814 2.85 -6.21 -57.36
CA PHE A 814 4.11 -5.49 -57.16
C PHE A 814 5.26 -6.41 -57.53
N SER A 815 5.72 -6.23 -58.77
CA SER A 815 6.97 -6.75 -59.28
C SER A 815 8.13 -6.25 -58.44
N VAL A 816 8.98 -7.16 -57.99
CA VAL A 816 10.33 -6.86 -57.52
C VAL A 816 11.10 -6.23 -58.68
N GLN A 817 11.22 -4.90 -58.69
CA GLN A 817 12.22 -4.23 -59.51
C GLN A 817 13.55 -4.22 -58.74
N SER A 818 14.42 -5.13 -59.14
CA SER A 818 15.85 -5.05 -58.91
C SER A 818 16.42 -3.85 -59.66
N ALA A 819 16.88 -2.83 -58.94
CA ALA A 819 17.78 -1.82 -59.49
C ALA A 819 19.22 -2.18 -59.10
N PHE A 820 19.80 -3.15 -59.82
CA PHE A 820 21.23 -3.16 -60.11
C PHE A 820 21.38 -2.46 -61.45
N ASP A 821 21.75 -1.18 -61.43
CA ASP A 821 22.23 -0.50 -62.63
C ASP A 821 23.76 -0.54 -62.64
N ASN A 822 24.29 -1.29 -63.61
CA ASN A 822 25.68 -1.25 -64.00
C ASN A 822 25.71 -1.28 -65.54
N SER A 823 25.83 -0.12 -66.17
CA SER A 823 26.36 -0.01 -67.53
C SER A 823 27.18 1.26 -67.70
N PHE A 824 28.45 1.02 -67.97
CA PHE A 824 29.56 1.94 -68.22
C PHE A 824 29.42 2.81 -69.47
N SER A 825 29.93 4.04 -69.39
CA SER A 825 30.79 4.70 -70.40
C SER A 825 31.43 5.90 -69.67
N GLY A 826 32.71 5.94 -69.29
CA GLY A 826 33.91 5.71 -70.10
C GLY A 826 34.52 7.07 -70.45
N VAL A 827 35.44 7.59 -69.63
CA VAL A 827 36.57 8.48 -70.03
C VAL A 827 37.65 8.46 -68.93
N GLU A 828 38.83 8.01 -69.34
CA GLU A 828 40.22 8.28 -68.93
C GLU A 828 40.69 8.29 -67.45
N VAL A 829 41.54 7.30 -67.19
CA VAL A 829 42.57 7.24 -66.14
C VAL A 829 43.78 8.08 -66.56
N PRO A 830 44.45 8.76 -65.61
CA PRO A 830 45.92 8.71 -65.58
C PRO A 830 46.42 8.00 -64.33
N ALA A 831 47.36 7.09 -64.56
CA ALA A 831 48.10 6.33 -63.57
C ALA A 831 49.26 7.13 -62.94
N PHE A 832 50.03 6.45 -62.07
CA PHE A 832 51.21 6.86 -61.27
C PHE A 832 50.88 7.34 -59.85
N SER A 833 51.56 6.93 -58.78
CA SER A 833 52.68 6.00 -58.56
C SER A 833 52.93 5.87 -57.05
N ALA A 834 53.67 4.83 -56.67
CA ALA A 834 54.17 4.58 -55.33
C ALA A 834 54.87 5.77 -54.65
N GLY A 835 54.75 5.82 -53.32
CA GLY A 835 55.76 6.40 -52.42
C GLY A 835 55.32 7.58 -51.55
N ARG A 836 55.01 7.32 -50.27
CA ARG A 836 55.68 7.91 -49.08
C ARG A 836 54.94 7.56 -47.78
N THR A 837 55.64 6.77 -46.98
CA THR A 837 55.68 6.81 -45.51
C THR A 837 55.60 8.23 -44.94
N VAL A 838 54.93 8.41 -43.78
CA VAL A 838 55.49 8.91 -42.51
C VAL A 838 54.39 9.04 -41.42
N GLU A 839 54.68 8.41 -40.28
CA GLU A 839 54.32 8.70 -38.87
C GLU A 839 52.92 9.20 -38.48
N TYR A 840 52.12 8.32 -37.85
CA TYR A 840 51.33 8.67 -36.64
C TYR A 840 50.98 7.38 -35.85
N SER A 841 52.00 6.59 -35.49
CA SER A 841 51.87 5.41 -34.64
C SER A 841 52.95 5.40 -33.57
N GLN A 842 52.84 6.30 -32.58
CA GLN A 842 53.67 6.23 -31.38
C GLN A 842 53.06 6.80 -30.09
N ARG A 843 51.88 7.45 -30.12
CA ARG A 843 51.24 7.98 -28.89
C ARG A 843 50.26 7.06 -28.17
N GLN A 844 49.79 5.97 -28.79
CA GLN A 844 48.81 5.07 -28.13
C GLN A 844 49.42 3.84 -27.42
N LYS A 845 50.70 3.52 -27.64
CA LYS A 845 51.34 2.34 -27.01
C LYS A 845 52.02 2.59 -25.66
N LEU A 846 52.20 3.85 -25.24
CA LEU A 846 52.75 4.16 -23.91
C LEU A 846 51.70 4.20 -22.78
N SER A 847 50.43 4.52 -23.08
CA SER A 847 49.40 4.66 -22.03
C SER A 847 48.96 3.31 -21.44
N VAL A 848 48.97 2.24 -22.24
CA VAL A 848 48.52 0.89 -21.83
C VAL A 848 49.55 0.17 -20.93
N ARG A 849 50.84 0.56 -20.97
CA ARG A 849 51.88 -0.01 -20.11
C ARG A 849 51.96 0.63 -18.72
N VAL A 850 51.49 1.88 -18.56
CA VAL A 850 51.47 2.58 -17.27
C VAL A 850 50.26 2.14 -16.44
N MET A 851 49.09 1.96 -17.05
CA MET A 851 47.89 1.45 -16.36
C MET A 851 48.07 0.01 -15.83
N ARG A 852 48.76 -0.88 -16.55
CA ARG A 852 49.03 -2.25 -16.08
C ARG A 852 50.05 -2.34 -14.94
N ARG A 853 50.86 -1.31 -14.70
CA ARG A 853 51.81 -1.27 -13.56
C ARG A 853 51.18 -0.70 -12.29
N GLN A 854 50.22 0.23 -12.40
CA GLN A 854 49.49 0.73 -11.23
C GLN A 854 48.47 -0.28 -10.68
N MET A 855 47.86 -1.09 -11.54
CA MET A 855 46.88 -2.11 -11.11
C MET A 855 47.50 -3.32 -10.39
N ARG A 856 48.82 -3.54 -10.49
CA ARG A 856 49.54 -4.60 -9.76
C ARG A 856 50.14 -4.15 -8.42
N ALA A 857 50.09 -2.85 -8.10
CA ALA A 857 50.56 -2.32 -6.82
C ALA A 857 49.42 -2.14 -5.80
N ALA A 858 48.16 -2.37 -6.18
CA ALA A 858 46.99 -2.29 -5.32
C ALA A 858 46.43 -3.66 -4.89
N ILE A 859 47.10 -4.76 -5.25
CA ILE A 859 46.71 -6.13 -4.89
C ILE A 859 47.93 -6.89 -4.31
N ASN A 860 48.69 -6.24 -3.42
CA ASN A 860 49.70 -6.90 -2.58
C ASN A 860 49.72 -6.26 -1.19
#